data_AF-A0A6N3IX57-F1
#
_entry.id   AF-A0A6N3IX57-F1
#
_cell.length_a   1.000
_cell.length_b   1.000
_cell.length_c   1.000
_cell.angle_alpha   90.00
_cell.angle_beta   90.00
_cell.angle_gamma   90.00
#
_symmetry.space_group_name_H-M   'P 1'
#
loop_
_entity.id
_entity.type
_entity.pdbx_description
1 polymer ?
#
loop_
_entity_poly.entity_id
_entity_poly.type
_entity_poly.pdbx_seq_one_letter_code
_entity_poly.pdbx_strand_id
1 'polypeptide(L)'
;MTVPVRFEFARGNITFDAQLQQDSEQENNWVMVWQDEFDGDEIDSSKWSFEENCWGGGNGEQQCYTNREDNAYVDNGVLTIIAKKETFIGPDNPDGNTDSLATLPYTSARLRTINKGDWTYGRFEIKAKLPSGQGTWPAIWMLPTDYVYGPWAASGEIDIMEAVNLKAASDDPTANGAPEDRTYGTLHFGRIWPGNVSSGAPYRLPDNANPADGFHEYAIEWEDGEIRWYVDDVHFATQTQEGWYAQYQDENGQWQTAQGSAPFNERFHLLLNVAVGGAWAGNTNETGIDDTVFPQTMEVDYVRVYECSVNPSTGEGCASINPDATQVPGVPTPEIIDPVENLGAGPVFNIYLNSLLEGMSIGSYNPNGSVAIETVEDGEHGNVLQITQTGDTGNMYVNTDPAISLTHFAEYGELVFDVRVINNDADSSLLVKMDSGWPAVSDTTVPLPAVGEWQEIHISVADLLAQGNRFAPGNFANVDALVNPFVVETTGPMTYALDNIRFQYSLDGVATAVIFDDVDHPPFGINKYVASGTVDIEQVVSSDGDHGEVKQVTFNTNESVVYFQTQVGTDNQPAKLDVSNFDTIDFDLLVLNDDRAERTFNVKMECGNPCGSGDFPIEAPAIGEWKHYSIPIADLVTHPGSSLDLTQVDTPLVVFPAWGNQQGVVMQIDNVKLVGDGDDSNNTPINVTVSDTFPIFDDGFTEGWSLWDCCANAAISVVQDAERGPVANVDFFGPAPTVSGLSATLPHDLTAVFEGTLEFDMKLVSPSNDPGALLLMKVEGADGSFAQLELVQSNEGAQPQVGQWQHFTYDLSTLANMGLNLEKVKLVLIFPEWDRAQGAVYQLDNIIVNAD
;
A
#
# COMPACT_ATOMS: atom_id res chain seq x y z
N MET A 1 -30.68 56.10 -10.55
CA MET A 1 -31.59 57.01 -11.30
C MET A 1 -31.24 56.87 -12.77
N THR A 2 -32.12 56.35 -13.63
CA THR A 2 -31.76 56.03 -15.03
C THR A 2 -31.76 57.30 -15.88
N VAL A 3 -30.60 57.70 -16.42
CA VAL A 3 -30.47 58.83 -17.35
C VAL A 3 -30.20 58.27 -18.75
N PRO A 4 -31.16 58.33 -19.69
CA PRO A 4 -30.92 57.92 -21.07
C PRO A 4 -30.09 58.99 -21.79
N VAL A 5 -28.91 58.61 -22.27
CA VAL A 5 -28.08 59.43 -23.16
C VAL A 5 -28.30 58.95 -24.60
N ARG A 6 -28.71 59.84 -25.50
CA ARG A 6 -28.84 59.57 -26.94
C ARG A 6 -27.81 60.36 -27.71
N PHE A 7 -27.01 59.66 -28.52
CA PHE A 7 -26.18 60.26 -29.56
C PHE A 7 -26.79 59.93 -30.93
N GLU A 8 -26.91 60.94 -31.81
CA GLU A 8 -27.33 60.76 -33.20
C GLU A 8 -26.11 60.87 -34.11
N PHE A 9 -25.74 59.77 -34.78
CA PHE A 9 -24.82 59.79 -35.91
C PHE A 9 -25.56 59.33 -37.18
N ALA A 10 -25.46 60.13 -38.23
CA ALA A 10 -26.13 59.88 -39.50
C ALA A 10 -25.42 58.77 -40.29
N ARG A 11 -25.80 57.50 -40.04
CA ARG A 11 -26.00 56.37 -40.99
C ARG A 11 -25.74 55.03 -40.28
N GLY A 12 -26.83 54.30 -40.01
CA GLY A 12 -26.82 52.91 -39.53
C GLY A 12 -27.27 52.79 -38.08
N ASN A 13 -28.38 52.11 -37.85
CA ASN A 13 -28.86 51.84 -36.49
C ASN A 13 -27.96 50.77 -35.85
N ILE A 14 -27.09 51.18 -34.94
CA ILE A 14 -26.50 50.32 -33.92
C ILE A 14 -27.20 50.68 -32.61
N THR A 15 -27.72 49.69 -31.91
CA THR A 15 -28.37 49.85 -30.59
C THR A 15 -27.41 49.27 -29.56
N PHE A 16 -26.90 50.09 -28.65
CA PHE A 16 -26.16 49.64 -27.47
C PHE A 16 -27.06 49.87 -26.25
N ASP A 17 -27.35 48.82 -25.50
CA ASP A 17 -27.84 48.94 -24.13
C ASP A 17 -26.63 49.16 -23.23
N ALA A 18 -26.25 50.43 -23.03
CA ALA A 18 -25.27 50.78 -22.01
C ALA A 18 -26.00 50.93 -20.67
N GLN A 19 -25.79 49.98 -19.76
CA GLN A 19 -26.05 50.21 -18.34
C GLN A 19 -24.86 50.97 -17.78
N LEU A 20 -25.05 52.27 -17.49
CA LEU A 20 -24.17 52.94 -16.56
C LEU A 20 -24.50 52.38 -15.18
N GLN A 21 -23.68 51.43 -14.72
CA GLN A 21 -23.56 51.17 -13.30
C GLN A 21 -23.15 52.51 -12.69
N GLN A 22 -24.04 53.05 -11.88
CA GLN A 22 -23.68 54.16 -11.02
C GLN A 22 -22.70 53.53 -10.03
N ASP A 23 -21.39 53.72 -10.24
CA ASP A 23 -20.40 53.47 -9.21
C ASP A 23 -20.94 54.18 -7.97
N SER A 24 -21.46 53.41 -7.01
CA SER A 24 -21.44 53.89 -5.65
C SER A 24 -20.00 54.29 -5.43
N GLU A 25 -19.75 55.51 -4.95
CA GLU A 25 -18.50 55.80 -4.25
C GLU A 25 -18.38 54.72 -3.17
N GLN A 26 -17.72 53.62 -3.51
CA GLN A 26 -17.33 52.60 -2.56
C GLN A 26 -16.33 53.39 -1.72
N GLU A 27 -16.73 53.73 -0.48
CA GLU A 27 -15.80 54.33 0.46
C GLU A 27 -14.57 53.43 0.44
N ASN A 28 -13.45 53.93 -0.11
CA ASN A 28 -12.23 53.15 -0.20
C ASN A 28 -11.75 52.96 1.23
N ASN A 29 -12.10 51.80 1.80
CA ASN A 29 -11.83 51.46 3.18
C ASN A 29 -10.41 50.94 3.36
N TRP A 30 -9.58 50.92 2.31
CA TRP A 30 -8.15 50.63 2.39
C TRP A 30 -7.37 51.86 2.84
N VAL A 31 -6.59 51.70 3.92
CA VAL A 31 -5.69 52.73 4.45
C VAL A 31 -4.26 52.30 4.17
N MET A 32 -3.53 53.13 3.43
CA MET A 32 -2.13 52.86 3.14
C MET A 32 -1.29 52.90 4.43
N VAL A 33 -0.56 51.82 4.69
CA VAL A 33 0.28 51.66 5.90
C VAL A 33 1.76 51.62 5.59
N TRP A 34 2.12 51.28 4.35
CA TRP A 34 3.50 51.26 3.88
C TRP A 34 3.55 51.50 2.38
N GLN A 35 4.60 52.17 1.90
CA GLN A 35 4.83 52.36 0.46
C GLN A 35 6.31 52.53 0.15
N ASP A 36 6.69 52.19 -1.07
CA ASP A 36 7.90 52.67 -1.71
C ASP A 36 7.58 53.10 -3.15
N GLU A 37 7.74 54.39 -3.42
CA GLU A 37 7.50 55.01 -4.73
C GLU A 37 8.81 55.15 -5.51
N PHE A 38 9.93 54.68 -4.95
CA PHE A 38 11.27 54.72 -5.56
C PHE A 38 11.70 56.12 -6.06
N ASP A 39 11.17 57.20 -5.48
CA ASP A 39 11.51 58.59 -5.82
C ASP A 39 12.92 59.03 -5.37
N GLY A 40 13.61 58.20 -4.58
CA GLY A 40 14.97 58.46 -4.10
C GLY A 40 16.05 58.19 -5.14
N ASP A 41 17.30 58.49 -4.79
CA ASP A 41 18.47 58.20 -5.65
C ASP A 41 19.09 56.82 -5.35
N GLU A 42 18.60 56.10 -4.35
CA GLU A 42 19.11 54.79 -3.91
C GLU A 42 17.96 53.90 -3.39
N ILE A 43 18.20 52.59 -3.35
CA ILE A 43 17.27 51.62 -2.76
C ILE A 43 17.27 51.81 -1.23
N ASP A 44 16.10 52.10 -0.66
CA ASP A 44 15.98 52.41 0.77
C ASP A 44 16.29 51.17 1.63
N SER A 45 17.48 51.13 2.20
CA SER A 45 17.93 50.04 3.06
C SER A 45 17.13 49.91 4.36
N SER A 46 16.31 50.90 4.75
CA SER A 46 15.36 50.76 5.86
C SER A 46 14.11 49.97 5.48
N LYS A 47 13.85 49.81 4.18
CA LYS A 47 12.70 49.06 3.61
C LYS A 47 13.11 47.73 2.99
N TRP A 48 14.27 47.68 2.34
CA TRP A 48 14.69 46.52 1.54
C TRP A 48 16.02 45.95 2.01
N SER A 49 16.09 44.62 2.07
CA SER A 49 17.32 43.84 2.21
C SER A 49 17.61 43.10 0.90
N PHE A 50 18.87 42.89 0.58
CA PHE A 50 19.28 42.02 -0.54
C PHE A 50 19.46 40.58 -0.07
N GLU A 51 19.12 39.65 -0.95
CA GLU A 51 19.59 38.27 -0.88
C GLU A 51 20.83 38.11 -1.78
N GLU A 52 21.87 37.47 -1.26
CA GLU A 52 23.16 37.30 -1.93
C GLU A 52 23.59 35.83 -1.90
N ASN A 53 23.27 35.08 -2.94
CA ASN A 53 23.65 33.68 -3.09
C ASN A 53 23.65 33.25 -4.57
N CYS A 54 24.20 32.08 -4.83
CA CYS A 54 24.23 31.32 -6.09
C CYS A 54 23.65 29.92 -5.87
N TRP A 55 22.68 29.80 -4.95
CA TRP A 55 22.17 28.52 -4.45
C TRP A 55 21.19 27.83 -5.41
N GLY A 56 20.63 28.58 -6.37
CA GLY A 56 19.66 28.06 -7.33
C GLY A 56 18.22 28.00 -6.80
N GLY A 57 17.94 28.62 -5.65
CA GLY A 57 16.57 28.88 -5.14
C GLY A 57 15.76 27.64 -4.73
N GLY A 58 16.37 26.45 -4.71
CA GLY A 58 15.65 25.16 -4.61
C GLY A 58 15.07 24.68 -5.95
N ASN A 59 15.12 25.51 -6.99
CA ASN A 59 14.52 25.25 -8.30
C ASN A 59 15.56 24.98 -9.42
N GLY A 60 16.86 24.92 -9.09
CA GLY A 60 17.92 24.76 -10.09
C GLY A 60 18.17 26.00 -10.96
N GLU A 61 17.83 27.17 -10.43
CA GLU A 61 18.02 28.47 -11.09
C GLU A 61 19.50 28.76 -11.40
N GLN A 62 19.77 29.56 -12.44
CA GLN A 62 21.10 29.74 -13.03
C GLN A 62 21.75 31.11 -12.75
N GLN A 63 21.16 31.93 -11.89
CA GLN A 63 21.70 33.23 -11.49
C GLN A 63 22.33 33.22 -10.09
N CYS A 64 23.33 34.05 -9.91
CA CYS A 64 23.72 34.55 -8.59
C CYS A 64 22.96 35.85 -8.29
N TYR A 65 22.22 35.89 -7.19
CA TYR A 65 21.68 37.14 -6.66
C TYR A 65 22.80 37.97 -6.02
N THR A 66 22.85 39.26 -6.33
CA THR A 66 23.86 40.19 -5.80
C THR A 66 23.22 41.52 -5.38
N ASN A 67 23.93 42.30 -4.57
CA ASN A 67 23.54 43.66 -4.16
C ASN A 67 24.16 44.78 -5.03
N ARG A 68 24.73 44.43 -6.19
CA ARG A 68 25.44 45.41 -7.04
C ARG A 68 24.44 46.30 -7.76
N GLU A 69 24.82 47.57 -7.94
CA GLU A 69 24.10 48.52 -8.81
C GLU A 69 23.97 48.01 -10.26
N ASP A 70 24.83 47.07 -10.68
CA ASP A 70 24.73 46.37 -11.97
C ASP A 70 23.48 45.49 -12.10
N ASN A 71 22.89 45.05 -10.98
CA ASN A 71 21.73 44.17 -10.94
C ASN A 71 20.49 44.79 -10.30
N ALA A 72 20.63 45.82 -9.45
CA ALA A 72 19.50 46.55 -8.91
C ALA A 72 19.86 48.01 -8.62
N TYR A 73 19.05 48.93 -9.12
CA TYR A 73 19.17 50.36 -8.80
C TYR A 73 17.82 51.06 -8.93
N VAL A 74 17.74 52.27 -8.41
CA VAL A 74 16.60 53.17 -8.58
C VAL A 74 17.02 54.34 -9.46
N ASP A 75 16.21 54.66 -10.47
CA ASP A 75 16.40 55.84 -11.32
C ASP A 75 15.04 56.37 -11.79
N ASN A 76 14.86 57.69 -11.76
CA ASN A 76 13.64 58.39 -12.19
C ASN A 76 12.31 57.83 -11.63
N GLY A 77 12.28 57.46 -10.34
CA GLY A 77 11.06 56.93 -9.70
C GLY A 77 10.81 55.44 -9.94
N VAL A 78 11.78 54.70 -10.50
CA VAL A 78 11.61 53.28 -10.85
C VAL A 78 12.74 52.44 -10.28
N LEU A 79 12.40 51.39 -9.53
CA LEU A 79 13.31 50.31 -9.20
C LEU A 79 13.50 49.42 -10.43
N THR A 80 14.75 49.21 -10.83
CA THR A 80 15.10 48.32 -11.95
C THR A 80 15.90 47.13 -11.42
N ILE A 81 15.40 45.91 -11.62
CA ILE A 81 16.11 44.65 -11.36
C ILE A 81 16.57 44.06 -12.70
N ILE A 82 17.86 43.77 -12.84
CA ILE A 82 18.50 43.34 -14.08
C ILE A 82 19.13 41.95 -13.93
N ALA A 83 18.64 41.02 -14.74
CA ALA A 83 19.29 39.74 -15.00
C ALA A 83 20.33 39.91 -16.13
N LYS A 84 21.59 39.54 -15.88
CA LYS A 84 22.71 39.68 -16.82
C LYS A 84 23.39 38.35 -17.05
N LYS A 85 23.78 38.09 -18.30
CA LYS A 85 24.70 37.01 -18.63
C LYS A 85 26.11 37.41 -18.25
N GLU A 86 26.60 36.85 -17.16
CA GLU A 86 27.96 37.00 -16.70
C GLU A 86 28.32 35.90 -15.71
N THR A 87 29.54 35.37 -15.82
CA THR A 87 30.03 34.36 -14.89
C THR A 87 30.32 35.00 -13.54
N PHE A 88 29.69 34.48 -12.49
CA PHE A 88 29.86 34.97 -11.12
C PHE A 88 30.06 33.81 -10.14
N ILE A 89 30.75 34.08 -9.03
CA ILE A 89 31.02 33.11 -7.96
C ILE A 89 30.44 33.67 -6.66
N GLY A 90 29.67 32.86 -5.94
CA GLY A 90 29.08 33.25 -4.68
C GLY A 90 28.57 32.05 -3.87
N PRO A 91 27.99 32.33 -2.68
CA PRO A 91 27.46 31.33 -1.75
C PRO A 91 26.54 30.28 -2.37
N ASP A 92 26.80 29.00 -2.13
CA ASP A 92 25.92 27.90 -2.56
C ASP A 92 25.05 27.36 -1.40
N ASN A 93 24.22 28.24 -0.85
CA ASN A 93 23.27 27.96 0.23
C ASN A 93 22.26 29.11 0.37
N PRO A 94 21.07 28.86 0.94
CA PRO A 94 20.00 29.87 1.03
C PRO A 94 20.39 31.07 1.91
N ASP A 95 21.19 30.85 2.96
CA ASP A 95 21.56 31.88 3.93
C ASP A 95 22.64 32.86 3.41
N GLY A 96 23.24 32.59 2.25
CA GLY A 96 24.30 33.42 1.67
C GLY A 96 25.65 33.31 2.40
N ASN A 97 25.88 32.24 3.17
CA ASN A 97 27.15 32.00 3.84
C ASN A 97 28.24 31.52 2.85
N THR A 98 29.51 31.78 3.11
CA THR A 98 30.58 31.47 2.13
C THR A 98 31.21 30.09 2.32
N ASP A 99 30.56 29.18 3.06
CA ASP A 99 31.13 27.86 3.39
C ASP A 99 31.14 26.91 2.19
N SER A 100 30.20 27.11 1.27
CA SER A 100 30.16 26.50 -0.06
C SER A 100 30.00 27.59 -1.11
N LEU A 101 30.60 27.40 -2.29
CA LEU A 101 30.54 28.35 -3.40
C LEU A 101 30.13 27.65 -4.70
N ALA A 102 29.27 28.31 -5.47
CA ALA A 102 28.90 27.91 -6.82
C ALA A 102 29.39 28.95 -7.84
N THR A 103 29.60 28.50 -9.07
CA THR A 103 29.88 29.37 -10.22
C THR A 103 28.71 29.28 -11.20
N LEU A 104 27.97 30.38 -11.36
CA LEU A 104 26.80 30.41 -12.23
C LEU A 104 26.98 31.40 -13.40
N PRO A 105 26.32 31.16 -14.54
CA PRO A 105 26.50 31.94 -15.77
C PRO A 105 25.69 33.24 -15.84
N TYR A 106 24.84 33.52 -14.85
CA TYR A 106 24.05 34.75 -14.78
C TYR A 106 24.15 35.43 -13.42
N THR A 107 23.83 36.72 -13.38
CA THR A 107 23.61 37.46 -12.14
C THR A 107 22.27 38.19 -12.18
N SER A 108 21.67 38.41 -11.01
CA SER A 108 20.43 39.16 -10.85
C SER A 108 20.38 39.78 -9.45
N ALA A 109 19.21 40.26 -9.02
CA ALA A 109 18.95 40.70 -7.65
C ALA A 109 17.62 40.14 -7.12
N ARG A 110 17.57 39.95 -5.81
CA ARG A 110 16.38 39.59 -5.04
C ARG A 110 16.31 40.50 -3.82
N LEU A 111 15.27 41.33 -3.76
CA LEU A 111 15.01 42.25 -2.68
C LEU A 111 13.91 41.67 -1.79
N ARG A 112 14.00 41.92 -0.48
CA ARG A 112 13.06 41.41 0.52
C ARG A 112 12.80 42.41 1.64
N THR A 113 11.55 42.52 2.09
CA THR A 113 11.15 43.41 3.19
C THR A 113 11.29 42.78 4.57
N ILE A 114 11.89 41.60 4.69
CA ILE A 114 12.00 40.85 5.95
C ILE A 114 12.52 41.71 7.12
N ASN A 115 11.76 41.76 8.21
CA ASN A 115 12.01 42.58 9.40
C ASN A 115 12.05 44.11 9.16
N LYS A 116 11.54 44.57 8.01
CA LYS A 116 11.45 45.99 7.59
C LYS A 116 10.02 46.38 7.21
N GLY A 117 9.25 45.40 6.75
CA GLY A 117 7.80 45.42 6.57
C GLY A 117 7.35 43.96 6.53
N ASP A 118 6.64 43.54 7.57
CA ASP A 118 6.03 42.22 7.66
C ASP A 118 4.57 42.41 8.01
N TRP A 119 3.67 41.75 7.29
CA TRP A 119 2.23 41.98 7.39
C TRP A 119 1.48 40.68 7.56
N THR A 120 0.35 40.76 8.26
CA THR A 120 -0.69 39.73 8.26
C THR A 120 -1.95 40.40 7.76
N TYR A 121 -2.50 39.90 6.66
CA TYR A 121 -3.61 40.50 5.92
C TYR A 121 -3.28 41.86 5.30
N GLY A 122 -4.09 42.27 4.33
CA GLY A 122 -3.98 43.56 3.66
C GLY A 122 -4.18 43.48 2.15
N ARG A 123 -4.07 44.64 1.51
CA ARG A 123 -3.95 44.75 0.05
C ARG A 123 -2.53 45.14 -0.33
N PHE A 124 -1.95 44.44 -1.28
CA PHE A 124 -0.58 44.64 -1.74
C PHE A 124 -0.65 44.98 -3.22
N GLU A 125 -0.27 46.21 -3.58
CA GLU A 125 -0.27 46.69 -4.97
C GLU A 125 1.16 46.93 -5.43
N ILE A 126 1.55 46.25 -6.51
CA ILE A 126 2.88 46.36 -7.09
C ILE A 126 2.72 46.66 -8.57
N LYS A 127 3.11 47.86 -8.97
CA LYS A 127 3.04 48.26 -10.37
C LYS A 127 4.36 48.02 -11.04
N ALA A 128 4.40 47.04 -11.95
CA ALA A 128 5.64 46.59 -12.58
C ALA A 128 5.46 46.31 -14.07
N LYS A 129 6.56 46.43 -14.80
CA LYS A 129 6.73 45.94 -16.18
C LYS A 129 7.70 44.77 -16.15
N LEU A 130 7.29 43.66 -16.76
CA LEU A 130 8.01 42.38 -16.66
C LEU A 130 9.04 42.22 -17.79
N PRO A 131 10.11 41.42 -17.57
CA PRO A 131 11.04 41.02 -18.61
C PRO A 131 10.40 40.08 -19.65
N SER A 132 11.10 39.87 -20.75
CA SER A 132 10.70 38.93 -21.81
C SER A 132 11.83 38.01 -22.23
N GLY A 133 11.50 36.90 -22.88
CA GLY A 133 12.46 35.98 -23.49
C GLY A 133 12.57 34.65 -22.76
N GLN A 134 12.91 33.61 -23.54
CA GLN A 134 13.03 32.25 -23.03
C GLN A 134 14.12 32.15 -21.94
N GLY A 135 13.72 31.66 -20.77
CA GLY A 135 14.55 31.51 -19.58
C GLY A 135 14.39 32.61 -18.54
N THR A 136 13.56 33.64 -18.74
CA THR A 136 13.29 34.66 -17.70
C THR A 136 12.18 34.22 -16.76
N TRP A 137 12.34 34.48 -15.46
CA TRP A 137 11.33 34.20 -14.43
C TRP A 137 11.23 35.36 -13.41
N PRO A 138 10.47 36.42 -13.71
CA PRO A 138 10.14 37.46 -12.73
C PRO A 138 9.12 36.98 -11.69
N ALA A 139 9.29 37.41 -10.44
CA ALA A 139 8.36 37.10 -9.35
C ALA A 139 8.14 38.29 -8.40
N ILE A 140 6.88 38.46 -8.00
CA ILE A 140 6.40 39.32 -6.91
C ILE A 140 5.64 38.41 -5.95
N TRP A 141 6.17 38.23 -4.75
CA TRP A 141 5.74 37.14 -3.88
C TRP A 141 6.07 37.42 -2.43
N MET A 142 5.65 36.54 -1.54
CA MET A 142 5.78 36.71 -0.10
C MET A 142 6.14 35.39 0.59
N LEU A 143 7.01 35.47 1.59
CA LEU A 143 7.40 34.36 2.46
C LEU A 143 7.10 34.66 3.92
N PRO A 144 6.89 33.64 4.77
CA PRO A 144 6.69 33.83 6.19
C PRO A 144 7.94 34.41 6.83
N THR A 145 7.75 35.34 7.77
CA THR A 145 8.85 35.92 8.55
C THR A 145 9.24 35.01 9.71
N ASP A 146 8.27 34.33 10.33
CA ASP A 146 8.46 33.63 11.62
C ASP A 146 8.49 32.08 11.52
N TYR A 147 8.17 31.49 10.37
CA TYR A 147 8.15 30.02 10.12
C TYR A 147 7.50 29.17 11.24
N VAL A 148 6.33 29.60 11.72
CA VAL A 148 5.63 29.03 12.90
C VAL A 148 5.32 27.54 12.76
N TYR A 149 5.01 27.08 11.56
CA TYR A 149 4.63 25.68 11.27
C TYR A 149 5.81 24.86 10.72
N GLY A 150 7.04 25.32 10.94
CA GLY A 150 8.26 24.70 10.43
C GLY A 150 8.72 25.29 9.09
N PRO A 151 9.76 24.69 8.48
CA PRO A 151 10.31 25.16 7.21
C PRO A 151 9.29 25.21 6.08
N TRP A 152 9.70 25.78 4.95
CA TRP A 152 8.92 25.74 3.73
C TRP A 152 8.56 24.28 3.34
N ALA A 153 7.35 23.99 2.84
CA ALA A 153 6.23 24.90 2.60
C ALA A 153 5.21 24.94 3.75
N ALA A 154 5.48 24.28 4.89
CA ALA A 154 4.50 24.16 5.98
C ALA A 154 4.08 25.52 6.56
N SER A 155 4.97 26.52 6.51
CA SER A 155 4.67 27.91 6.91
C SER A 155 4.17 28.82 5.78
N GLY A 156 3.93 28.28 4.58
CA GLY A 156 3.29 28.97 3.47
C GLY A 156 4.21 29.76 2.53
N GLU A 157 3.68 30.10 1.37
CA GLU A 157 4.20 31.05 0.37
C GLU A 157 3.01 31.68 -0.38
N ILE A 158 3.06 32.98 -0.66
CA ILE A 158 2.03 33.68 -1.44
C ILE A 158 2.67 34.34 -2.66
N ASP A 159 2.37 33.82 -3.85
CA ASP A 159 2.81 34.40 -5.11
C ASP A 159 1.75 35.36 -5.63
N ILE A 160 2.03 36.65 -5.56
CA ILE A 160 1.16 37.71 -6.08
C ILE A 160 1.18 37.67 -7.60
N MET A 161 2.36 37.49 -8.17
CA MET A 161 2.57 37.32 -9.61
C MET A 161 3.87 36.58 -9.87
N GLU A 162 3.78 35.50 -10.63
CA GLU A 162 4.89 34.93 -11.37
C GLU A 162 4.60 34.88 -12.86
N ALA A 163 5.66 34.91 -13.67
CA ALA A 163 5.59 34.61 -15.09
C ALA A 163 6.88 33.94 -15.54
N VAL A 164 6.81 33.15 -16.61
CA VAL A 164 8.01 32.61 -17.27
C VAL A 164 7.93 32.88 -18.77
N ASN A 165 9.10 33.12 -19.37
CA ASN A 165 9.28 33.10 -20.83
C ASN A 165 8.36 34.05 -21.62
N LEU A 166 7.88 35.16 -21.04
CA LEU A 166 6.98 36.09 -21.73
C LEU A 166 7.55 36.49 -23.10
N LYS A 167 6.71 36.51 -24.13
CA LYS A 167 7.07 36.71 -25.55
C LYS A 167 7.84 35.59 -26.25
N ALA A 168 8.20 34.50 -25.57
CA ALA A 168 8.60 33.26 -26.23
C ALA A 168 7.40 32.60 -26.93
N ALA A 169 7.64 31.54 -27.71
CA ALA A 169 6.54 30.78 -28.29
C ALA A 169 5.70 30.12 -27.18
N SER A 170 4.39 30.41 -27.11
CA SER A 170 3.52 29.80 -26.10
C SER A 170 3.36 28.30 -26.35
N ASP A 171 3.39 27.50 -25.28
CA ASP A 171 3.04 26.08 -25.31
C ASP A 171 1.55 25.82 -25.08
N ASP A 172 0.76 26.87 -24.85
CA ASP A 172 -0.68 26.75 -24.76
C ASP A 172 -1.28 26.39 -26.14
N PRO A 173 -1.96 25.24 -26.28
CA PRO A 173 -2.57 24.83 -27.55
C PRO A 173 -3.63 25.82 -28.06
N THR A 174 -4.18 26.66 -27.19
CA THR A 174 -5.17 27.69 -27.53
C THR A 174 -4.55 29.01 -28.00
N ALA A 175 -3.24 29.20 -27.84
CA ALA A 175 -2.56 30.45 -28.18
C ALA A 175 -2.57 30.74 -29.70
N ASN A 176 -2.78 29.73 -30.56
CA ASN A 176 -2.85 29.88 -32.02
C ASN A 176 -1.67 30.66 -32.63
N GLY A 177 -0.46 30.45 -32.09
CA GLY A 177 0.77 31.13 -32.52
C GLY A 177 1.00 32.51 -31.90
N ALA A 178 0.18 32.92 -30.93
CA ALA A 178 0.47 34.07 -30.09
C ALA A 178 1.66 33.79 -29.14
N PRO A 179 2.44 34.82 -28.78
CA PRO A 179 3.50 34.71 -27.79
C PRO A 179 2.96 34.35 -26.40
N GLU A 180 3.82 33.81 -25.54
CA GLU A 180 3.52 33.59 -24.13
C GLU A 180 3.21 34.91 -23.41
N ASP A 181 2.08 34.94 -22.71
CA ASP A 181 1.48 36.12 -22.09
C ASP A 181 0.85 35.86 -20.71
N ARG A 182 0.97 34.63 -20.18
CA ARG A 182 0.34 34.25 -18.91
C ARG A 182 1.16 34.71 -17.71
N THR A 183 0.45 35.23 -16.71
CA THR A 183 0.92 35.41 -15.33
C THR A 183 0.20 34.43 -14.41
N TYR A 184 0.75 34.15 -13.24
CA TYR A 184 0.23 33.16 -12.31
C TYR A 184 0.16 33.73 -10.90
N GLY A 185 -0.95 33.49 -10.20
CA GLY A 185 -1.06 33.68 -8.76
C GLY A 185 -1.19 32.32 -8.09
N THR A 186 -0.36 32.06 -7.07
CA THR A 186 -0.17 30.72 -6.50
C THR A 186 -0.01 30.80 -4.99
N LEU A 187 -0.48 29.77 -4.29
CA LEU A 187 -0.18 29.51 -2.88
C LEU A 187 0.61 28.21 -2.77
N HIS A 188 1.65 28.21 -1.94
CA HIS A 188 2.32 26.97 -1.48
C HIS A 188 2.03 26.75 0.00
N PHE A 189 1.70 25.51 0.37
CA PHE A 189 1.27 25.15 1.72
C PHE A 189 1.47 23.64 1.96
N GLY A 190 0.93 23.10 3.05
CA GLY A 190 0.92 21.66 3.34
C GLY A 190 1.95 21.26 4.39
N ARG A 191 2.77 20.25 4.09
CA ARG A 191 3.88 19.80 4.95
C ARG A 191 5.21 20.35 4.44
N ILE A 192 6.28 20.11 5.20
CA ILE A 192 7.64 20.23 4.69
C ILE A 192 7.83 19.31 3.47
N TRP A 193 8.76 19.67 2.59
CA TRP A 193 9.15 18.80 1.47
C TRP A 193 9.45 17.38 1.97
N PRO A 194 8.99 16.31 1.28
CA PRO A 194 8.32 16.32 -0.03
C PRO A 194 6.78 16.45 0.03
N GLY A 195 6.18 16.63 1.20
CA GLY A 195 4.72 16.70 1.38
C GLY A 195 4.12 18.10 1.18
N ASN A 196 4.84 19.00 0.52
CA ASN A 196 4.36 20.33 0.17
C ASN A 196 3.37 20.25 -1.00
N VAL A 197 2.43 21.19 -1.04
CA VAL A 197 1.38 21.30 -2.05
C VAL A 197 1.34 22.74 -2.57
N SER A 198 0.88 22.92 -3.81
CA SER A 198 0.56 24.25 -4.32
C SER A 198 -0.73 24.25 -5.15
N SER A 199 -1.37 25.42 -5.23
CA SER A 199 -2.54 25.65 -6.06
C SER A 199 -2.63 27.12 -6.46
N GLY A 200 -3.16 27.39 -7.64
CA GLY A 200 -3.22 28.74 -8.18
C GLY A 200 -4.04 28.84 -9.46
N ALA A 201 -3.97 29.99 -10.12
CA ALA A 201 -4.63 30.23 -11.40
C ALA A 201 -3.77 31.08 -12.34
N PRO A 202 -3.77 30.78 -13.66
CA PRO A 202 -3.21 31.68 -14.66
C PRO A 202 -4.15 32.86 -14.92
N TYR A 203 -3.57 33.97 -15.38
CA TYR A 203 -4.28 35.12 -15.92
C TYR A 203 -3.68 35.58 -17.24
N ARG A 204 -4.53 36.12 -18.11
CA ARG A 204 -4.14 36.79 -19.36
C ARG A 204 -4.74 38.18 -19.39
N LEU A 205 -3.92 39.14 -19.77
CA LEU A 205 -4.40 40.49 -20.01
C LEU A 205 -5.38 40.51 -21.21
N PRO A 206 -6.39 41.40 -21.19
CA PRO A 206 -7.32 41.54 -22.29
C PRO A 206 -6.64 42.01 -23.59
N ASP A 207 -7.36 41.87 -24.72
CA ASP A 207 -6.94 42.34 -26.05
C ASP A 207 -5.59 41.80 -26.56
N ASN A 208 -5.12 40.67 -26.01
CA ASN A 208 -3.79 40.07 -26.26
C ASN A 208 -2.63 41.01 -25.87
N ALA A 209 -2.82 41.87 -24.86
CA ALA A 209 -1.73 42.63 -24.28
C ALA A 209 -0.74 41.68 -23.57
N ASN A 210 0.55 42.02 -23.61
CA ASN A 210 1.57 41.22 -22.95
C ASN A 210 2.10 41.95 -21.69
N PRO A 211 2.31 41.24 -20.57
CA PRO A 211 2.85 41.85 -19.35
C PRO A 211 4.24 42.50 -19.51
N ALA A 212 4.97 42.16 -20.57
CA ALA A 212 6.26 42.75 -20.92
C ALA A 212 6.17 43.97 -21.87
N ASP A 213 4.97 44.41 -22.26
CA ASP A 213 4.77 45.60 -23.13
C ASP A 213 4.65 46.91 -22.35
N GLY A 214 4.22 46.86 -21.09
CA GLY A 214 3.92 48.05 -20.29
C GLY A 214 3.92 47.75 -18.80
N PHE A 215 3.68 48.80 -18.00
CA PHE A 215 3.43 48.66 -16.57
C PHE A 215 2.01 48.18 -16.34
N HIS A 216 1.87 47.18 -15.47
CA HIS A 216 0.60 46.65 -14.97
C HIS A 216 0.65 46.62 -13.45
N GLU A 217 -0.50 46.79 -12.81
CA GLU A 217 -0.62 46.63 -11.35
C GLU A 217 -0.97 45.18 -11.03
N TYR A 218 -0.10 44.51 -10.29
CA TYR A 218 -0.34 43.18 -9.74
C TYR A 218 -0.68 43.33 -8.27
N ALA A 219 -1.76 42.70 -7.83
CA ALA A 219 -2.18 42.81 -6.45
C ALA A 219 -2.80 41.56 -5.89
N ILE A 220 -2.72 41.45 -4.56
CA ILE A 220 -3.59 40.57 -3.78
C ILE A 220 -4.39 41.38 -2.77
N GLU A 221 -5.57 40.88 -2.45
CA GLU A 221 -6.27 41.18 -1.21
C GLU A 221 -6.30 39.91 -0.36
N TRP A 222 -5.67 39.98 0.81
CA TRP A 222 -5.51 38.89 1.75
C TRP A 222 -6.26 39.22 3.04
N GLU A 223 -7.21 38.37 3.39
CA GLU A 223 -7.96 38.41 4.65
C GLU A 223 -7.97 37.04 5.31
N ASP A 224 -8.50 36.97 6.53
CA ASP A 224 -8.60 35.74 7.30
C ASP A 224 -9.46 34.72 6.54
N GLY A 225 -8.79 33.69 6.01
CA GLY A 225 -9.42 32.58 5.32
C GLY A 225 -9.68 32.79 3.83
N GLU A 226 -9.25 33.91 3.22
CA GLU A 226 -9.44 34.14 1.79
C GLU A 226 -8.31 35.02 1.18
N ILE A 227 -7.80 34.61 0.02
CA ILE A 227 -6.83 35.37 -0.79
C ILE A 227 -7.38 35.53 -2.20
N ARG A 228 -7.33 36.77 -2.71
CA ARG A 228 -7.84 37.16 -4.03
C ARG A 228 -6.74 37.82 -4.83
N TRP A 229 -6.61 37.46 -6.10
CA TRP A 229 -5.60 38.02 -7.01
C TRP A 229 -6.21 38.96 -8.04
N TYR A 230 -5.46 40.00 -8.36
CA TYR A 230 -5.85 41.10 -9.22
C TYR A 230 -4.73 41.45 -10.20
N VAL A 231 -5.11 41.79 -11.43
CA VAL A 231 -4.24 42.48 -12.38
C VAL A 231 -5.00 43.66 -12.98
N ASP A 232 -4.46 44.86 -12.86
CA ASP A 232 -5.10 46.12 -13.27
C ASP A 232 -6.54 46.25 -12.72
N ASP A 233 -6.69 46.00 -11.41
CA ASP A 233 -7.96 45.94 -10.66
C ASP A 233 -8.95 44.84 -11.10
N VAL A 234 -8.58 43.97 -12.04
CA VAL A 234 -9.40 42.82 -12.42
C VAL A 234 -9.15 41.67 -11.44
N HIS A 235 -10.11 41.44 -10.54
CA HIS A 235 -10.17 40.22 -9.72
C HIS A 235 -10.38 39.00 -10.62
N PHE A 236 -9.33 38.18 -10.77
CA PHE A 236 -9.36 37.03 -11.67
C PHE A 236 -9.42 35.67 -10.96
N ALA A 237 -8.95 35.60 -9.71
CA ALA A 237 -8.94 34.36 -8.94
C ALA A 237 -9.14 34.60 -7.43
N THR A 238 -9.77 33.63 -6.78
CA THR A 238 -9.98 33.54 -5.34
C THR A 238 -9.58 32.16 -4.86
N GLN A 239 -8.88 32.05 -3.73
CA GLN A 239 -8.76 30.81 -2.97
C GLN A 239 -9.24 31.04 -1.53
N THR A 240 -9.94 30.06 -0.96
CA THR A 240 -10.43 30.10 0.42
C THR A 240 -9.75 29.03 1.28
N GLN A 241 -9.83 29.16 2.62
CA GLN A 241 -9.23 28.26 3.59
C GLN A 241 -9.63 26.79 3.48
N GLU A 242 -10.73 26.47 2.79
CA GLU A 242 -11.10 25.08 2.53
C GLU A 242 -10.12 24.39 1.58
N GLY A 243 -9.37 25.18 0.80
CA GLY A 243 -8.40 24.71 -0.19
C GLY A 243 -6.94 24.76 0.26
N TRP A 244 -6.64 25.07 1.52
CA TRP A 244 -5.25 25.01 2.02
C TRP A 244 -5.17 24.51 3.47
N TYR A 245 -3.98 24.09 3.87
CA TYR A 245 -3.71 23.61 5.22
C TYR A 245 -2.21 23.73 5.56
N ALA A 246 -1.89 23.64 6.85
CA ALA A 246 -0.53 23.45 7.33
C ALA A 246 -0.45 22.24 8.27
N GLN A 247 0.53 21.37 8.04
CA GLN A 247 0.83 20.22 8.88
C GLN A 247 2.30 20.20 9.27
N TYR A 248 2.57 20.01 10.57
CA TYR A 248 3.91 20.10 11.14
C TYR A 248 4.11 19.07 12.26
N GLN A 249 5.35 18.75 12.58
CA GLN A 249 5.68 17.87 13.70
C GLN A 249 5.86 18.65 14.99
N ASP A 250 5.29 18.16 16.08
CA ASP A 250 5.51 18.70 17.42
C ASP A 250 6.90 18.30 17.98
N GLU A 251 7.19 18.71 19.23
CA GLU A 251 8.46 18.39 19.90
C GLU A 251 8.72 16.89 20.08
N ASN A 252 7.69 16.04 19.97
CA ASN A 252 7.78 14.58 20.06
C ASN A 252 7.83 13.90 18.68
N GLY A 253 7.88 14.68 17.59
CA GLY A 253 7.85 14.17 16.22
C GLY A 253 6.47 13.72 15.75
N GLN A 254 5.39 14.08 16.46
CA GLN A 254 4.02 13.72 16.09
C GLN A 254 3.43 14.77 15.14
N TRP A 255 2.78 14.33 14.07
CA TRP A 255 2.11 15.24 13.13
C TRP A 255 0.93 15.95 13.79
N GLN A 256 0.78 17.23 13.47
CA GLN A 256 -0.30 18.11 13.90
C GLN A 256 -0.84 18.87 12.70
N THR A 257 -2.15 19.07 12.66
CA THR A 257 -2.81 19.98 11.71
C THR A 257 -3.02 21.34 12.37
N ALA A 258 -2.43 22.38 11.79
CA ALA A 258 -2.63 23.74 12.24
C ALA A 258 -4.10 24.16 12.08
N GLN A 259 -4.57 25.01 13.00
CA GLN A 259 -5.99 25.39 13.09
C GLN A 259 -6.24 26.76 12.44
N GLY A 260 -7.47 27.00 12.00
CA GLY A 260 -7.86 28.26 11.36
C GLY A 260 -7.25 28.43 9.97
N SER A 261 -6.94 29.67 9.58
CA SER A 261 -6.46 30.03 8.24
C SER A 261 -4.98 29.73 7.98
N ALA A 262 -4.36 28.87 8.80
CA ALA A 262 -2.96 28.49 8.65
C ALA A 262 -2.67 27.82 7.30
N PRO A 263 -1.52 28.12 6.65
CA PRO A 263 -0.41 28.91 7.17
C PRO A 263 -0.54 30.43 6.95
N PHE A 264 -1.58 30.89 6.25
CA PHE A 264 -1.77 32.28 5.84
C PHE A 264 -2.46 33.14 6.92
N ASN A 265 -2.17 32.83 8.18
CA ASN A 265 -2.59 33.57 9.37
C ASN A 265 -1.39 34.19 10.12
N GLU A 266 -0.17 34.02 9.60
CA GLU A 266 1.07 34.53 10.19
C GLU A 266 1.61 35.76 9.45
N ARG A 267 2.75 36.32 9.89
CA ARG A 267 3.37 37.47 9.23
C ARG A 267 4.19 37.05 8.03
N PHE A 268 3.98 37.73 6.90
CA PHE A 268 4.73 37.54 5.67
C PHE A 268 5.47 38.82 5.26
N HIS A 269 6.63 38.65 4.63
CA HIS A 269 7.41 39.73 4.03
C HIS A 269 7.41 39.59 2.51
N LEU A 270 7.52 40.72 1.80
CA LEU A 270 7.45 40.78 0.34
C LEU A 270 8.84 40.61 -0.30
N LEU A 271 8.86 40.00 -1.48
CA LEU A 271 10.03 39.73 -2.29
C LEU A 271 9.81 40.16 -3.75
N LEU A 272 10.89 40.69 -4.35
CA LEU A 272 10.96 41.06 -5.76
C LEU A 272 12.24 40.49 -6.37
N ASN A 273 12.14 39.73 -7.46
CA ASN A 273 13.32 39.21 -8.16
C ASN A 273 13.06 38.90 -9.63
N VAL A 274 14.16 38.68 -10.34
CA VAL A 274 14.18 38.06 -11.67
C VAL A 274 15.12 36.87 -11.63
N ALA A 275 14.59 35.65 -11.62
CA ALA A 275 15.36 34.43 -11.80
C ALA A 275 15.66 34.15 -13.29
N VAL A 276 16.64 33.29 -13.54
CA VAL A 276 17.05 32.83 -14.87
C VAL A 276 17.09 31.31 -14.91
N GLY A 277 16.30 30.70 -15.78
CA GLY A 277 16.18 29.25 -15.89
C GLY A 277 15.42 28.66 -14.71
N GLY A 278 15.93 27.54 -14.18
CA GLY A 278 15.22 26.73 -13.20
C GLY A 278 14.27 25.71 -13.82
N ALA A 279 13.74 24.83 -12.97
CA ALA A 279 12.93 23.69 -13.39
C ALA A 279 11.66 24.10 -14.14
N TRP A 280 11.05 25.25 -13.84
CA TRP A 280 9.85 25.70 -14.53
C TRP A 280 10.16 26.42 -15.85
N ALA A 281 10.87 27.56 -15.79
CA ALA A 281 11.16 28.36 -16.99
C ALA A 281 11.98 27.58 -18.03
N GLY A 282 12.85 26.67 -17.60
CA GLY A 282 13.66 25.83 -18.49
C GLY A 282 12.92 24.67 -19.16
N ASN A 283 11.77 24.25 -18.66
CA ASN A 283 11.02 23.11 -19.21
C ASN A 283 9.70 23.49 -19.91
N THR A 284 9.31 24.77 -19.85
CA THR A 284 8.08 25.32 -20.45
C THR A 284 8.42 26.04 -21.76
N ASN A 285 7.46 26.19 -22.66
CA ASN A 285 7.62 26.90 -23.95
C ASN A 285 8.67 26.28 -24.88
N GLU A 286 9.75 27.00 -25.21
CA GLU A 286 10.77 26.58 -26.18
C GLU A 286 11.85 25.67 -25.55
N THR A 287 11.79 25.45 -24.23
CA THR A 287 12.77 24.74 -23.40
C THR A 287 14.17 25.39 -23.36
N GLY A 288 14.89 25.22 -22.26
CA GLY A 288 16.20 25.83 -22.03
C GLY A 288 16.15 27.34 -21.77
N ILE A 289 17.30 27.99 -21.97
CA ILE A 289 17.51 29.44 -21.80
C ILE A 289 18.04 29.99 -23.13
N ASP A 290 17.39 31.01 -23.69
CA ASP A 290 17.95 31.79 -24.80
C ASP A 290 18.88 32.85 -24.24
N ASP A 291 20.18 32.59 -24.29
CA ASP A 291 21.18 33.49 -23.73
C ASP A 291 21.31 34.84 -24.49
N THR A 292 20.74 34.94 -25.68
CA THR A 292 20.84 36.13 -26.54
C THR A 292 19.87 37.24 -26.15
N VAL A 293 18.85 36.94 -25.34
CA VAL A 293 17.86 37.92 -24.88
C VAL A 293 18.36 38.75 -23.69
N PHE A 294 19.42 38.32 -23.00
CA PHE A 294 19.95 39.02 -21.83
C PHE A 294 20.86 40.20 -22.24
N PRO A 295 20.82 41.34 -21.53
CA PRO A 295 20.15 41.54 -20.23
C PRO A 295 18.64 41.72 -20.33
N GLN A 296 17.93 41.29 -19.28
CA GLN A 296 16.48 41.45 -19.13
C GLN A 296 16.17 42.14 -17.81
N THR A 297 15.09 42.93 -17.80
CA THR A 297 14.77 43.85 -16.70
C THR A 297 13.34 43.72 -16.23
N MET A 298 13.15 43.70 -14.92
CA MET A 298 11.88 44.02 -14.27
C MET A 298 11.96 45.45 -13.76
N GLU A 299 10.99 46.28 -14.16
CA GLU A 299 10.89 47.69 -13.77
C GLU A 299 9.69 47.84 -12.82
N VAL A 300 9.88 48.42 -11.64
CA VAL A 300 8.83 48.58 -10.62
C VAL A 300 8.64 50.07 -10.32
N ASP A 301 7.44 50.58 -10.60
CA ASP A 301 7.02 51.97 -10.39
C ASP A 301 6.75 52.24 -8.90
N TYR A 302 5.99 51.34 -8.24
CA TYR A 302 5.78 51.42 -6.80
C TYR A 302 5.44 50.06 -6.18
N VAL A 303 5.59 50.00 -4.87
CA VAL A 303 5.01 48.97 -3.99
C VAL A 303 4.21 49.69 -2.92
N ARG A 304 2.92 49.37 -2.78
CA ARG A 304 2.03 49.94 -1.77
C ARG A 304 1.32 48.85 -1.01
N VAL A 305 1.23 49.02 0.31
CA VAL A 305 0.55 48.09 1.21
C VAL A 305 -0.50 48.84 2.01
N TYR A 306 -1.69 48.26 2.05
CA TYR A 306 -2.87 48.82 2.68
C TYR A 306 -3.45 47.87 3.71
N GLU A 307 -4.01 48.44 4.77
CA GLU A 307 -4.75 47.77 5.81
C GLU A 307 -6.24 48.08 5.67
N CYS A 308 -7.10 47.10 5.95
CA CYS A 308 -8.54 47.30 5.90
C CYS A 308 -9.01 48.09 7.14
N SER A 309 -9.59 49.28 6.93
CA SER A 309 -10.10 50.11 8.04
C SER A 309 -11.38 49.57 8.69
N VAL A 310 -12.10 48.65 8.02
CA VAL A 310 -13.31 48.02 8.56
C VAL A 310 -12.93 47.00 9.64
N ASN A 311 -12.02 46.08 9.32
CA ASN A 311 -11.50 45.10 10.27
C ASN A 311 -9.99 44.88 10.07
N PRO A 312 -9.14 45.70 10.72
CA PRO A 312 -7.68 45.57 10.60
C PRO A 312 -7.13 44.21 11.06
N SER A 313 -7.79 43.55 12.01
CA SER A 313 -7.31 42.29 12.57
C SER A 313 -7.54 41.07 11.69
N THR A 314 -8.55 41.09 10.82
CA THR A 314 -8.86 39.98 9.89
C THR A 314 -8.72 40.37 8.43
N GLY A 315 -8.56 41.66 8.09
CA GLY A 315 -8.57 42.15 6.71
C GLY A 315 -9.96 42.24 6.08
N GLU A 316 -11.00 41.72 6.74
CA GLU A 316 -12.33 41.56 6.16
C GLU A 316 -13.09 42.88 5.94
N GLY A 317 -13.88 42.91 4.86
CA GLY A 317 -14.89 43.95 4.61
C GLY A 317 -14.43 45.12 3.75
N CYS A 318 -13.17 45.10 3.28
CA CYS A 318 -12.65 46.06 2.30
C CYS A 318 -12.51 45.50 0.88
N ALA A 319 -12.73 44.18 0.71
CA ALA A 319 -12.44 43.48 -0.53
C ALA A 319 -13.27 43.93 -1.75
N SER A 320 -12.65 43.86 -2.92
CA SER A 320 -13.26 44.15 -4.22
C SER A 320 -13.60 42.86 -4.99
N ILE A 321 -14.85 42.39 -4.86
CA ILE A 321 -15.23 41.06 -5.33
C ILE A 321 -15.84 41.11 -6.74
N ASN A 322 -15.23 40.37 -7.67
CA ASN A 322 -15.85 39.99 -8.93
C ASN A 322 -16.49 38.61 -8.77
N PRO A 323 -17.82 38.45 -8.90
CA PRO A 323 -18.48 37.15 -8.76
C PRO A 323 -18.09 36.16 -9.87
N ASP A 324 -17.51 36.64 -10.97
CA ASP A 324 -17.05 35.80 -12.09
C ASP A 324 -15.57 35.38 -11.96
N ALA A 325 -14.88 35.73 -10.85
CA ALA A 325 -13.51 35.31 -10.60
C ALA A 325 -13.40 33.79 -10.43
N THR A 326 -12.29 33.23 -10.93
CA THR A 326 -12.00 31.80 -10.85
C THR A 326 -11.88 31.38 -9.40
N GLN A 327 -12.69 30.40 -8.98
CA GLN A 327 -12.54 29.78 -7.66
C GLN A 327 -11.46 28.70 -7.76
N VAL A 328 -10.31 28.95 -7.14
CA VAL A 328 -9.22 27.98 -7.01
C VAL A 328 -9.63 26.97 -5.93
N PRO A 329 -9.88 25.69 -6.28
CA PRO A 329 -10.38 24.72 -5.30
C PRO A 329 -9.37 24.41 -4.19
N GLY A 330 -8.08 24.53 -4.50
CA GLY A 330 -7.00 24.15 -3.60
C GLY A 330 -6.92 22.64 -3.35
N VAL A 331 -6.32 22.26 -2.22
CA VAL A 331 -6.21 20.87 -1.77
C VAL A 331 -6.72 20.78 -0.33
N PRO A 332 -7.72 19.91 -0.06
CA PRO A 332 -8.26 19.76 1.28
C PRO A 332 -7.23 19.14 2.22
N THR A 333 -7.35 19.43 3.52
CA THR A 333 -6.47 18.88 4.55
C THR A 333 -6.50 17.35 4.55
N PRO A 334 -5.36 16.67 4.34
CA PRO A 334 -5.27 15.22 4.46
C PRO A 334 -5.38 14.81 5.93
N GLU A 335 -5.99 13.66 6.18
CA GLU A 335 -6.04 13.07 7.52
C GLU A 335 -4.62 12.72 8.01
N ILE A 336 -4.35 12.97 9.29
CA ILE A 336 -3.13 12.47 9.94
C ILE A 336 -3.41 11.05 10.38
N ILE A 337 -2.59 10.14 9.88
CA ILE A 337 -2.70 8.72 10.18
C ILE A 337 -1.92 8.45 11.46
N ASP A 338 -2.58 7.88 12.47
CA ASP A 338 -1.88 7.43 13.68
C ASP A 338 -1.02 6.21 13.34
N PRO A 339 0.25 6.18 13.77
CA PRO A 339 1.13 5.05 13.50
C PRO A 339 0.62 3.80 14.23
N VAL A 340 0.37 2.73 13.49
CA VAL A 340 0.02 1.42 14.04
C VAL A 340 1.29 0.64 14.34
N GLU A 341 1.42 0.14 15.58
CA GLU A 341 2.56 -0.71 15.96
C GLU A 341 2.58 -1.99 15.11
N ASN A 342 3.75 -2.32 14.56
CA ASN A 342 3.97 -3.50 13.71
C ASN A 342 3.13 -3.50 12.42
N LEU A 343 2.76 -2.33 11.88
CA LEU A 343 2.15 -2.23 10.55
C LEU A 343 3.07 -2.90 9.51
N GLY A 344 2.49 -3.78 8.69
CA GLY A 344 3.24 -4.58 7.72
C GLY A 344 3.79 -5.91 8.25
N ALA A 345 3.66 -6.23 9.55
CA ALA A 345 4.23 -7.45 10.12
C ALA A 345 3.32 -8.69 9.96
N GLY A 346 3.95 -9.86 10.11
CA GLY A 346 3.28 -11.16 10.15
C GLY A 346 3.32 -11.90 8.81
N PRO A 347 2.72 -13.10 8.74
CA PRO A 347 2.71 -13.93 7.55
C PRO A 347 1.77 -13.43 6.43
N VAL A 348 0.76 -12.65 6.81
CA VAL A 348 -0.17 -12.00 5.87
C VAL A 348 -0.40 -10.58 6.37
N PHE A 349 -0.16 -9.61 5.49
CA PHE A 349 -0.41 -8.20 5.74
C PHE A 349 -1.56 -7.72 4.85
N ASN A 350 -2.77 -7.70 5.42
CA ASN A 350 -3.99 -7.26 4.73
C ASN A 350 -4.06 -5.73 4.66
N ILE A 351 -4.07 -5.17 3.45
CA ILE A 351 -4.20 -3.74 3.20
C ILE A 351 -5.67 -3.35 3.08
N TYR A 352 -6.45 -4.10 2.30
CA TYR A 352 -7.86 -3.84 2.08
C TYR A 352 -8.62 -5.15 1.95
N LEU A 353 -9.61 -5.34 2.82
CA LEU A 353 -10.62 -6.40 2.72
C LEU A 353 -11.97 -5.73 2.44
N ASN A 354 -12.86 -5.61 3.43
CA ASN A 354 -14.09 -4.81 3.32
C ASN A 354 -13.90 -3.33 3.71
N SER A 355 -12.71 -2.99 4.16
CA SER A 355 -12.29 -1.66 4.58
C SER A 355 -10.77 -1.59 4.54
N LEU A 356 -10.25 -0.38 4.39
CA LEU A 356 -8.83 -0.12 4.50
C LEU A 356 -8.34 -0.45 5.93
N LEU A 357 -7.15 -1.02 6.03
CA LEU A 357 -6.51 -1.28 7.32
C LEU A 357 -6.27 0.03 8.08
N GLU A 358 -6.49 -0.01 9.40
CA GLU A 358 -6.13 1.09 10.30
C GLU A 358 -4.64 1.44 10.15
N GLY A 359 -4.31 2.73 10.16
CA GLY A 359 -2.93 3.18 9.94
C GLY A 359 -2.54 3.36 8.46
N MET A 360 -3.50 3.29 7.53
CA MET A 360 -3.27 3.56 6.11
C MET A 360 -4.31 4.57 5.58
N SER A 361 -4.01 5.23 4.45
CA SER A 361 -4.98 6.06 3.73
C SER A 361 -4.92 5.82 2.23
N ILE A 362 -5.99 6.21 1.52
CA ILE A 362 -6.06 6.15 0.06
C ILE A 362 -5.88 7.56 -0.49
N GLY A 363 -4.97 7.70 -1.45
CA GLY A 363 -4.75 8.94 -2.18
C GLY A 363 -4.71 8.71 -3.70
N SER A 364 -4.47 9.79 -4.44
CA SER A 364 -4.32 9.73 -5.89
C SER A 364 -3.37 10.80 -6.38
N TYR A 365 -2.53 10.47 -7.36
CA TYR A 365 -1.91 11.47 -8.22
C TYR A 365 -2.92 11.79 -9.32
N ASN A 366 -3.55 12.97 -9.24
CA ASN A 366 -4.68 13.31 -10.10
C ASN A 366 -4.55 14.71 -10.73
N PRO A 367 -3.47 14.99 -11.48
CA PRO A 367 -3.18 16.34 -11.97
C PRO A 367 -4.26 16.91 -12.92
N ASN A 368 -5.03 16.04 -13.57
CA ASN A 368 -6.04 16.41 -14.57
C ASN A 368 -7.49 16.19 -14.08
N GLY A 369 -7.69 15.75 -12.83
CA GLY A 369 -9.02 15.38 -12.33
C GLY A 369 -9.63 14.15 -13.02
N SER A 370 -8.81 13.28 -13.62
CA SER A 370 -9.21 12.08 -14.36
C SER A 370 -9.44 10.84 -13.51
N VAL A 371 -8.95 10.83 -12.27
CA VAL A 371 -9.09 9.71 -11.32
C VAL A 371 -10.28 9.98 -10.39
N ALA A 372 -11.18 9.01 -10.25
CA ALA A 372 -12.20 8.98 -9.20
C ALA A 372 -12.15 7.64 -8.47
N ILE A 373 -12.24 7.68 -7.13
CA ILE A 373 -12.16 6.51 -6.26
C ILE A 373 -13.40 6.51 -5.36
N GLU A 374 -14.08 5.38 -5.28
CA GLU A 374 -15.26 5.20 -4.43
C GLU A 374 -15.30 3.79 -3.84
N THR A 375 -15.93 3.66 -2.67
CA THR A 375 -16.23 2.34 -2.08
C THR A 375 -17.65 1.94 -2.45
N VAL A 376 -17.82 0.75 -3.02
CA VAL A 376 -19.10 0.25 -3.55
C VAL A 376 -19.39 -1.13 -2.97
N GLU A 377 -20.66 -1.41 -2.66
CA GLU A 377 -21.10 -2.75 -2.24
C GLU A 377 -21.29 -3.66 -3.47
N ASP A 378 -20.74 -4.88 -3.41
CA ASP A 378 -20.60 -5.82 -4.52
C ASP A 378 -20.93 -7.27 -4.11
N GLY A 379 -22.18 -7.50 -3.70
CA GLY A 379 -22.70 -8.84 -3.46
C GLY A 379 -21.86 -9.66 -2.48
N GLU A 380 -21.31 -10.78 -2.94
CA GLU A 380 -20.51 -11.71 -2.12
C GLU A 380 -19.12 -11.18 -1.75
N HIS A 381 -18.62 -10.16 -2.46
CA HIS A 381 -17.34 -9.50 -2.17
C HIS A 381 -17.47 -8.37 -1.13
N GLY A 382 -18.69 -8.02 -0.72
CA GLY A 382 -18.90 -6.96 0.26
C GLY A 382 -18.48 -5.59 -0.28
N ASN A 383 -17.68 -4.82 0.46
CA ASN A 383 -17.28 -3.48 0.05
C ASN A 383 -15.96 -3.51 -0.73
N VAL A 384 -15.98 -3.00 -1.96
CA VAL A 384 -14.82 -2.98 -2.87
C VAL A 384 -14.40 -1.55 -3.23
N LEU A 385 -13.14 -1.37 -3.63
CA LEU A 385 -12.63 -0.09 -4.15
C LEU A 385 -12.87 -0.02 -5.66
N GLN A 386 -13.79 0.84 -6.11
CA GLN A 386 -13.98 1.13 -7.53
C GLN A 386 -13.18 2.37 -7.93
N ILE A 387 -12.40 2.23 -8.99
CA ILE A 387 -11.57 3.28 -9.58
C ILE A 387 -12.06 3.53 -11.00
N THR A 388 -12.36 4.79 -11.30
CA THR A 388 -12.66 5.28 -12.65
C THR A 388 -11.53 6.21 -13.10
N GLN A 389 -10.82 5.81 -14.15
CA GLN A 389 -9.83 6.62 -14.82
C GLN A 389 -10.36 7.02 -16.21
N THR A 390 -10.49 8.32 -16.47
CA THR A 390 -10.98 8.84 -17.77
C THR A 390 -9.87 9.28 -18.74
N GLY A 391 -8.62 9.28 -18.30
CA GLY A 391 -7.45 9.70 -19.11
C GLY A 391 -6.29 8.71 -19.04
N ASP A 392 -5.14 9.10 -19.56
CA ASP A 392 -3.89 8.29 -19.59
C ASP A 392 -2.90 8.63 -18.47
N THR A 393 -3.24 9.62 -17.62
CA THR A 393 -2.38 10.15 -16.58
C THR A 393 -3.10 10.16 -15.24
N GLY A 394 -2.45 9.61 -14.22
CA GLY A 394 -2.93 9.59 -12.85
C GLY A 394 -2.98 8.18 -12.27
N ASN A 395 -2.98 8.07 -10.95
CA ASN A 395 -2.99 6.78 -10.25
C ASN A 395 -3.77 6.86 -8.94
N MET A 396 -4.12 5.71 -8.40
CA MET A 396 -4.54 5.54 -7.01
C MET A 396 -3.40 4.88 -6.25
N TYR A 397 -3.20 5.29 -5.01
CA TYR A 397 -2.26 4.65 -4.11
C TYR A 397 -2.85 4.48 -2.72
N VAL A 398 -2.42 3.42 -2.04
CA VAL A 398 -2.55 3.30 -0.60
C VAL A 398 -1.23 3.74 0.02
N ASN A 399 -1.28 4.71 0.92
CA ASN A 399 -0.09 5.25 1.59
C ASN A 399 -0.10 4.99 3.10
N THR A 400 1.10 5.03 3.67
CA THR A 400 1.34 4.99 5.12
C THR A 400 2.21 6.17 5.51
N ASP A 401 2.05 6.65 6.74
CA ASP A 401 2.95 7.63 7.34
C ASP A 401 3.11 7.31 8.83
N PRO A 402 4.31 6.92 9.29
CA PRO A 402 5.58 6.85 8.56
C PRO A 402 5.63 5.75 7.47
N ALA A 403 6.70 5.78 6.67
CA ALA A 403 7.02 4.69 5.75
C ALA A 403 7.20 3.36 6.49
N ILE A 404 6.82 2.25 5.85
CA ILE A 404 6.90 0.90 6.41
C ILE A 404 8.01 0.06 5.75
N SER A 405 8.53 -0.91 6.51
CA SER A 405 9.46 -1.93 6.01
C SER A 405 8.73 -3.24 5.74
N LEU A 406 8.76 -3.71 4.50
CA LEU A 406 8.26 -5.02 4.08
C LEU A 406 9.42 -5.95 3.68
N THR A 407 10.63 -5.70 4.20
CA THR A 407 11.85 -6.47 3.87
C THR A 407 11.71 -7.98 4.08
N HIS A 408 10.88 -8.41 5.04
CA HIS A 408 10.62 -9.82 5.29
C HIS A 408 9.82 -10.50 4.15
N PHE A 409 9.07 -9.75 3.34
CA PHE A 409 8.42 -10.24 2.12
C PHE A 409 9.31 -10.14 0.88
N ALA A 410 10.55 -9.63 0.97
CA ALA A 410 11.34 -9.28 -0.21
C ALA A 410 11.70 -10.47 -1.11
N GLU A 411 11.86 -11.67 -0.54
CA GLU A 411 12.29 -12.86 -1.29
C GLU A 411 11.14 -13.84 -1.57
N TYR A 412 10.39 -14.23 -0.53
CA TYR A 412 9.29 -15.20 -0.63
C TYR A 412 7.90 -14.56 -0.48
N GLY A 413 7.81 -13.24 -0.61
CA GLY A 413 6.53 -12.54 -0.56
C GLY A 413 5.91 -12.35 -1.93
N GLU A 414 4.59 -12.28 -1.95
CA GLU A 414 3.79 -11.83 -3.07
C GLU A 414 2.79 -10.76 -2.63
N LEU A 415 2.48 -9.86 -3.56
CA LEU A 415 1.35 -8.94 -3.48
C LEU A 415 0.17 -9.59 -4.19
N VAL A 416 -0.93 -9.77 -3.46
CA VAL A 416 -2.16 -10.41 -3.94
C VAL A 416 -3.33 -9.45 -3.84
N PHE A 417 -4.17 -9.44 -4.86
CA PHE A 417 -5.42 -8.68 -4.87
C PHE A 417 -6.38 -9.23 -5.92
N ASP A 418 -7.67 -9.04 -5.69
CA ASP A 418 -8.70 -9.33 -6.67
C ASP A 418 -8.96 -8.10 -7.54
N VAL A 419 -9.15 -8.31 -8.85
CA VAL A 419 -9.54 -7.26 -9.78
C VAL A 419 -10.73 -7.69 -10.63
N ARG A 420 -11.66 -6.77 -10.85
CA ARG A 420 -12.72 -6.90 -11.85
C ARG A 420 -12.72 -5.68 -12.76
N VAL A 421 -12.51 -5.91 -14.05
CA VAL A 421 -12.62 -4.86 -15.06
C VAL A 421 -14.09 -4.63 -15.42
N ILE A 422 -14.59 -3.42 -15.20
CA ILE A 422 -15.98 -3.02 -15.51
C ILE A 422 -16.07 -2.52 -16.95
N ASN A 423 -15.09 -1.70 -17.36
CA ASN A 423 -14.88 -1.30 -18.76
C ASN A 423 -13.42 -0.87 -18.97
N ASN A 424 -12.93 -0.97 -20.20
CA ASN A 424 -11.62 -0.46 -20.60
C ASN A 424 -11.57 -0.19 -22.12
N ASP A 425 -10.72 0.76 -22.51
CA ASP A 425 -10.32 0.89 -23.91
C ASP A 425 -9.39 -0.27 -24.32
N ALA A 426 -9.37 -0.58 -25.62
CA ALA A 426 -8.69 -1.77 -26.15
C ALA A 426 -7.17 -1.83 -25.86
N ASP A 427 -6.53 -0.67 -25.70
CA ASP A 427 -5.10 -0.55 -25.45
C ASP A 427 -4.78 -0.16 -23.98
N SER A 428 -5.79 -0.09 -23.11
CA SER A 428 -5.61 0.20 -21.69
C SER A 428 -5.05 -1.02 -20.97
N SER A 429 -3.99 -0.79 -20.19
CA SER A 429 -3.38 -1.78 -19.28
C SER A 429 -3.43 -1.27 -17.85
N LEU A 430 -3.36 -2.19 -16.89
CA LEU A 430 -3.23 -1.88 -15.47
C LEU A 430 -1.80 -2.14 -15.01
N LEU A 431 -1.18 -1.12 -14.42
CA LEU A 431 0.11 -1.16 -13.78
C LEU A 431 -0.07 -1.26 -12.27
N VAL A 432 0.74 -2.09 -11.63
CA VAL A 432 0.84 -2.19 -10.18
C VAL A 432 2.26 -1.79 -9.78
N LYS A 433 2.38 -0.98 -8.73
CA LYS A 433 3.68 -0.46 -8.27
C LYS A 433 3.83 -0.54 -6.76
N MET A 434 5.07 -0.65 -6.33
CA MET A 434 5.54 -0.31 -4.99
C MET A 434 6.34 0.98 -5.08
N ASP A 435 6.09 1.92 -4.16
CA ASP A 435 6.69 3.25 -4.22
C ASP A 435 7.22 3.70 -2.85
N SER A 436 8.52 4.02 -2.84
CA SER A 436 9.28 4.51 -1.68
C SER A 436 9.62 6.01 -1.78
N GLY A 437 8.90 6.72 -2.65
CA GLY A 437 9.10 8.11 -3.03
C GLY A 437 9.69 8.21 -4.43
N TRP A 438 9.00 8.90 -5.33
CA TRP A 438 9.48 9.10 -6.71
C TRP A 438 10.90 9.70 -6.76
N PRO A 439 11.83 9.19 -7.59
CA PRO A 439 11.64 8.14 -8.61
C PRO A 439 11.86 6.69 -8.13
N ALA A 440 12.06 6.45 -6.83
CA ALA A 440 12.30 5.13 -6.23
C ALA A 440 11.01 4.28 -6.19
N VAL A 441 10.66 3.77 -7.37
CA VAL A 441 9.47 2.98 -7.66
C VAL A 441 9.89 1.71 -8.37
N SER A 442 9.16 0.62 -8.16
CA SER A 442 9.21 -0.54 -9.05
C SER A 442 7.81 -0.92 -9.49
N ASP A 443 7.63 -1.22 -10.76
CA ASP A 443 6.31 -1.40 -11.36
C ASP A 443 6.25 -2.59 -12.32
N THR A 444 5.05 -3.18 -12.43
CA THR A 444 4.74 -4.26 -13.37
C THR A 444 3.40 -4.04 -14.06
N THR A 445 3.18 -4.70 -15.18
CA THR A 445 1.87 -4.74 -15.85
C THR A 445 1.19 -6.06 -15.52
N VAL A 446 -0.05 -6.01 -15.04
CA VAL A 446 -0.82 -7.20 -14.69
C VAL A 446 -1.76 -7.61 -15.82
N PRO A 447 -2.00 -8.93 -16.01
CA PRO A 447 -3.02 -9.40 -16.95
C PRO A 447 -4.41 -8.94 -16.50
N LEU A 448 -5.24 -8.52 -17.44
CA LEU A 448 -6.62 -8.12 -17.17
C LEU A 448 -7.58 -9.30 -17.34
N PRO A 449 -8.55 -9.49 -16.42
CA PRO A 449 -9.62 -10.46 -16.61
C PRO A 449 -10.54 -10.05 -17.76
N ALA A 450 -11.41 -10.99 -18.15
CA ALA A 450 -12.54 -10.64 -19.00
C ALA A 450 -13.44 -9.62 -18.31
N VAL A 451 -14.02 -8.70 -19.10
CA VAL A 451 -14.90 -7.66 -18.57
C VAL A 451 -16.07 -8.29 -17.78
N GLY A 452 -16.23 -7.86 -16.54
CA GLY A 452 -17.25 -8.33 -15.60
C GLY A 452 -16.85 -9.55 -14.77
N GLU A 453 -15.69 -10.15 -14.98
CA GLU A 453 -15.19 -11.30 -14.22
C GLU A 453 -14.16 -10.86 -13.19
N TRP A 454 -14.25 -11.43 -11.98
CA TRP A 454 -13.23 -11.31 -10.95
C TRP A 454 -12.06 -12.25 -11.24
N GLN A 455 -10.85 -11.78 -10.97
CA GLN A 455 -9.64 -12.58 -11.03
C GLN A 455 -8.71 -12.16 -9.89
N GLU A 456 -8.18 -13.15 -9.16
CA GLU A 456 -7.10 -12.95 -8.20
C GLU A 456 -5.77 -12.81 -8.97
N ILE A 457 -5.00 -11.79 -8.63
CA ILE A 457 -3.71 -11.45 -9.21
C ILE A 457 -2.63 -11.68 -8.18
N HIS A 458 -1.58 -12.39 -8.58
CA HIS A 458 -0.39 -12.68 -7.77
C HIS A 458 0.83 -12.02 -8.40
N ILE A 459 1.60 -11.29 -7.61
CA ILE A 459 2.82 -10.62 -8.06
C ILE A 459 3.94 -10.93 -7.06
N SER A 460 4.97 -11.65 -7.49
CA SER A 460 6.20 -11.83 -6.69
C SER A 460 6.80 -10.47 -6.34
N VAL A 461 7.02 -10.24 -5.03
CA VAL A 461 7.66 -9.02 -4.54
C VAL A 461 9.09 -8.91 -5.07
N ALA A 462 9.82 -10.03 -5.10
CA ALA A 462 11.18 -10.08 -5.64
C ALA A 462 11.23 -9.64 -7.11
N ASP A 463 10.31 -10.17 -7.93
CA ASP A 463 10.23 -9.84 -9.35
C ASP A 463 9.81 -8.39 -9.57
N LEU A 464 8.82 -7.91 -8.80
CA LEU A 464 8.38 -6.52 -8.85
C LEU A 464 9.53 -5.59 -8.51
N LEU A 465 10.24 -5.82 -7.40
CA LEU A 465 11.39 -5.03 -6.99
C LEU A 465 12.48 -5.02 -8.07
N ALA A 466 12.75 -6.15 -8.71
CA ALA A 466 13.78 -6.28 -9.77
C ALA A 466 13.42 -5.55 -11.08
N GLN A 467 12.14 -5.30 -11.33
CA GLN A 467 11.67 -4.67 -12.57
C GLN A 467 12.01 -3.17 -12.65
N GLY A 468 12.07 -2.50 -11.50
CA GLY A 468 12.42 -1.08 -11.38
C GLY A 468 11.38 -0.14 -11.98
N ASN A 469 11.73 1.15 -12.09
CA ASN A 469 10.85 2.18 -12.59
C ASN A 469 10.93 2.28 -14.12
N ARG A 470 9.86 1.91 -14.84
CA ARG A 470 9.85 1.97 -16.32
C ARG A 470 9.98 3.38 -16.88
N PHE A 471 9.58 4.38 -16.09
CA PHE A 471 9.57 5.79 -16.47
C PHE A 471 10.84 6.54 -16.03
N ALA A 472 11.61 5.97 -15.09
CA ALA A 472 12.91 6.48 -14.65
C ALA A 472 13.92 5.32 -14.52
N PRO A 473 14.46 4.78 -15.63
CA PRO A 473 15.32 3.61 -15.62
C PRO A 473 16.51 3.73 -14.67
N GLY A 474 16.79 2.67 -13.91
CA GLY A 474 17.87 2.63 -12.92
C GLY A 474 17.44 3.01 -11.49
N ASN A 475 16.17 3.35 -11.28
CA ASN A 475 15.57 3.52 -9.97
C ASN A 475 14.71 2.30 -9.62
N PHE A 476 14.65 1.99 -8.33
CA PHE A 476 13.95 0.82 -7.77
C PHE A 476 13.28 1.24 -6.47
N ALA A 477 12.15 0.61 -6.13
CA ALA A 477 11.54 0.77 -4.81
C ALA A 477 12.47 0.25 -3.71
N ASN A 478 12.56 0.99 -2.61
CA ASN A 478 13.19 0.55 -1.39
C ASN A 478 12.15 -0.11 -0.48
N VAL A 479 12.16 -1.44 -0.43
CA VAL A 479 11.23 -2.24 0.38
C VAL A 479 11.33 -1.99 1.88
N ASP A 480 12.42 -1.37 2.35
CA ASP A 480 12.61 -0.99 3.76
C ASP A 480 11.94 0.35 4.14
N ALA A 481 11.53 1.15 3.16
CA ALA A 481 11.00 2.49 3.36
C ALA A 481 9.88 2.83 2.37
N LEU A 482 8.88 1.95 2.27
CA LEU A 482 7.73 2.16 1.39
C LEU A 482 6.81 3.21 1.98
N VAL A 483 6.49 4.24 1.19
CA VAL A 483 5.47 5.24 1.52
C VAL A 483 4.12 4.86 0.92
N ASN A 484 4.14 4.19 -0.23
CA ASN A 484 2.99 3.74 -0.99
C ASN A 484 3.17 2.23 -1.30
N PRO A 485 2.84 1.33 -0.36
CA PRO A 485 3.02 -0.12 -0.55
C PRO A 485 2.17 -0.70 -1.69
N PHE A 486 1.09 -0.02 -2.10
CA PHE A 486 0.23 -0.44 -3.21
C PHE A 486 -0.17 0.77 -4.06
N VAL A 487 0.23 0.76 -5.33
CA VAL A 487 -0.14 1.79 -6.32
C VAL A 487 -0.72 1.12 -7.55
N VAL A 488 -1.82 1.65 -8.08
CA VAL A 488 -2.43 1.22 -9.34
C VAL A 488 -2.56 2.38 -10.32
N GLU A 489 -2.12 2.16 -11.55
CA GLU A 489 -2.11 3.17 -12.61
C GLU A 489 -2.55 2.54 -13.92
N THR A 490 -3.44 3.20 -14.67
CA THR A 490 -3.83 2.70 -15.99
C THR A 490 -3.21 3.52 -17.10
N THR A 491 -2.84 2.86 -18.20
CA THR A 491 -2.25 3.52 -19.38
C THR A 491 -3.27 4.20 -20.28
N GLY A 492 -4.55 4.17 -19.90
CA GLY A 492 -5.67 4.75 -20.63
C GLY A 492 -6.97 4.61 -19.83
N PRO A 493 -8.10 5.04 -20.42
CA PRO A 493 -9.39 4.99 -19.75
C PRO A 493 -9.78 3.57 -19.33
N MET A 494 -10.20 3.43 -18.07
CA MET A 494 -10.61 2.17 -17.47
C MET A 494 -11.48 2.42 -16.23
N THR A 495 -12.50 1.59 -16.03
CA THR A 495 -13.20 1.45 -14.76
C THR A 495 -13.00 0.04 -14.23
N TYR A 496 -12.52 -0.10 -13.01
CA TYR A 496 -12.24 -1.40 -12.40
C TYR A 496 -12.50 -1.37 -10.89
N ALA A 497 -12.74 -2.54 -10.31
CA ALA A 497 -12.89 -2.73 -8.87
C ALA A 497 -11.74 -3.58 -8.32
N LEU A 498 -11.31 -3.28 -7.10
CA LEU A 498 -10.28 -4.00 -6.36
C LEU A 498 -10.81 -4.47 -5.00
N ASP A 499 -10.37 -5.65 -4.58
CA ASP A 499 -10.68 -6.26 -3.29
C ASP A 499 -9.51 -7.14 -2.81
N ASN A 500 -9.53 -7.59 -1.55
CA ASN A 500 -8.59 -8.55 -0.96
C ASN A 500 -7.10 -8.24 -1.17
N ILE A 501 -6.73 -6.96 -1.08
CA ILE A 501 -5.36 -6.47 -1.28
C ILE A 501 -4.51 -6.83 -0.06
N ARG A 502 -3.44 -7.60 -0.26
CA ARG A 502 -2.58 -8.09 0.83
C ARG A 502 -1.19 -8.47 0.35
N PHE A 503 -0.22 -8.43 1.26
CA PHE A 503 1.05 -9.16 1.10
C PHE A 503 0.94 -10.50 1.83
N GLN A 504 1.45 -11.56 1.23
CA GLN A 504 1.53 -12.89 1.85
C GLN A 504 2.78 -13.63 1.37
N TYR A 505 3.14 -14.73 2.05
CA TYR A 505 4.25 -15.58 1.60
C TYR A 505 3.79 -16.58 0.54
N SER A 506 4.63 -16.81 -0.47
CA SER A 506 4.47 -17.82 -1.52
C SER A 506 5.83 -18.35 -1.95
N LEU A 507 5.87 -19.65 -2.23
CA LEU A 507 7.05 -20.32 -2.77
C LEU A 507 6.87 -20.70 -4.26
N ASP A 508 5.83 -20.17 -4.91
CA ASP A 508 5.63 -20.40 -6.35
C ASP A 508 6.81 -19.82 -7.15
N GLY A 509 7.28 -20.57 -8.14
CA GLY A 509 8.45 -20.23 -8.94
C GLY A 509 9.80 -20.28 -8.21
N VAL A 510 9.86 -20.63 -6.92
CA VAL A 510 11.09 -20.72 -6.13
C VAL A 510 11.75 -22.09 -6.32
N ALA A 511 12.96 -22.13 -6.88
CA ALA A 511 13.70 -23.38 -7.08
C ALA A 511 14.41 -23.88 -5.81
N THR A 512 14.78 -22.98 -4.90
CA THR A 512 15.39 -23.34 -3.61
C THR A 512 14.93 -22.34 -2.57
N ALA A 513 14.22 -22.81 -1.56
CA ALA A 513 13.74 -21.98 -0.45
C ALA A 513 14.64 -22.22 0.76
N VAL A 514 15.40 -21.19 1.15
CA VAL A 514 16.23 -21.21 2.35
C VAL A 514 15.32 -21.05 3.58
N ILE A 515 15.50 -21.92 4.56
CA ILE A 515 14.78 -21.88 5.84
C ILE A 515 15.69 -21.33 6.93
N PHE A 516 16.95 -21.77 6.95
CA PHE A 516 17.99 -21.28 7.86
C PHE A 516 19.37 -21.47 7.24
N ASP A 517 20.14 -20.39 7.16
CA ASP A 517 21.55 -20.35 6.77
C ASP A 517 22.18 -19.11 7.41
N ASP A 518 22.98 -19.30 8.47
CA ASP A 518 23.47 -18.29 9.42
C ASP A 518 22.40 -17.51 10.21
N VAL A 519 21.28 -17.17 9.56
CA VAL A 519 20.16 -16.39 10.09
C VAL A 519 18.85 -17.09 9.77
N ASP A 520 17.83 -16.86 10.59
CA ASP A 520 16.47 -17.31 10.27
C ASP A 520 15.99 -16.60 9.00
N HIS A 521 15.51 -17.37 8.03
CA HIS A 521 15.03 -16.83 6.75
C HIS A 521 13.50 -16.71 6.79
N PRO A 522 12.92 -15.49 6.77
CA PRO A 522 11.46 -15.34 6.79
C PRO A 522 10.80 -16.11 5.64
N PRO A 523 9.62 -16.74 5.87
CA PRO A 523 8.83 -16.72 7.11
C PRO A 523 9.29 -17.70 8.19
N PHE A 524 10.38 -18.43 8.03
CA PHE A 524 10.71 -19.55 8.90
C PHE A 524 11.44 -19.13 10.17
N GLY A 525 11.22 -19.86 11.26
CA GLY A 525 11.96 -19.74 12.50
C GLY A 525 11.97 -21.04 13.29
N ILE A 526 13.02 -21.24 14.10
CA ILE A 526 13.16 -22.45 14.93
C ILE A 526 12.32 -22.35 16.22
N ASN A 527 11.58 -23.42 16.51
CA ASN A 527 10.70 -23.56 17.66
C ASN A 527 10.83 -24.97 18.28
N LYS A 528 10.10 -25.20 19.37
CA LYS A 528 10.12 -26.45 20.12
C LYS A 528 8.76 -26.79 20.73
N TYR A 529 8.49 -28.08 20.82
CA TYR A 529 7.46 -28.63 21.69
C TYR A 529 8.11 -29.49 22.77
N VAL A 530 7.68 -29.32 24.02
CA VAL A 530 8.27 -30.01 25.18
C VAL A 530 7.13 -30.50 26.07
N ALA A 531 6.91 -31.81 26.13
CA ALA A 531 5.89 -32.39 26.99
C ALA A 531 6.34 -32.45 28.46
N SER A 532 7.64 -32.68 28.70
CA SER A 532 8.25 -32.64 30.03
C SER A 532 9.69 -32.15 29.96
N GLY A 533 10.27 -31.66 31.08
CA GLY A 533 11.65 -31.16 31.13
C GLY A 533 11.87 -29.85 30.36
N THR A 534 13.05 -29.66 29.76
CA THR A 534 13.37 -28.47 28.95
C THR A 534 14.19 -28.84 27.71
N VAL A 535 14.14 -27.96 26.71
CA VAL A 535 15.05 -27.95 25.57
C VAL A 535 15.58 -26.53 25.44
N ASP A 536 16.89 -26.37 25.30
CA ASP A 536 17.53 -25.07 25.10
C ASP A 536 17.93 -24.92 23.63
N ILE A 537 17.60 -23.77 23.02
CA ILE A 537 17.96 -23.45 21.63
C ILE A 537 18.74 -22.15 21.66
N GLU A 538 19.94 -22.15 21.09
CA GLU A 538 20.84 -21.00 21.03
C GLU A 538 21.42 -20.87 19.62
N GLN A 539 21.64 -19.65 19.16
CA GLN A 539 22.43 -19.40 17.97
C GLN A 539 23.89 -19.19 18.37
N VAL A 540 24.80 -19.96 17.79
CA VAL A 540 26.21 -19.98 18.15
C VAL A 540 27.09 -20.09 16.91
N VAL A 541 28.28 -19.51 16.95
CA VAL A 541 29.29 -19.72 15.91
C VAL A 541 29.81 -21.16 15.96
N SER A 542 29.73 -21.89 14.85
CA SER A 542 30.28 -23.23 14.69
C SER A 542 31.78 -23.28 14.98
N SER A 543 32.23 -24.38 15.58
CA SER A 543 33.64 -24.54 15.97
C SER A 543 34.60 -24.79 14.80
N ASP A 544 34.11 -25.18 13.62
CA ASP A 544 34.93 -25.40 12.43
C ASP A 544 35.16 -24.13 11.60
N GLY A 545 34.34 -23.09 11.80
CA GLY A 545 34.39 -21.83 11.07
C GLY A 545 33.87 -21.88 9.63
N ASP A 546 33.51 -23.06 9.11
CA ASP A 546 32.98 -23.23 7.75
C ASP A 546 31.45 -23.08 7.71
N HIS A 547 30.76 -23.41 8.82
CA HIS A 547 29.30 -23.36 8.97
C HIS A 547 28.78 -22.11 9.70
N GLY A 548 29.61 -21.06 9.83
CA GLY A 548 29.17 -19.77 10.38
C GLY A 548 28.38 -19.83 11.69
N GLU A 549 27.19 -19.25 11.72
CA GLU A 549 26.23 -19.25 12.84
C GLU A 549 25.22 -20.39 12.72
N VAL A 550 25.11 -21.25 13.73
CA VAL A 550 24.27 -22.46 13.69
C VAL A 550 23.25 -22.48 14.82
N LYS A 551 22.14 -23.23 14.66
CA LYS A 551 21.18 -23.47 15.75
C LYS A 551 21.63 -24.66 16.61
N GLN A 552 22.14 -24.38 17.81
CA GLN A 552 22.48 -25.40 18.80
C GLN A 552 21.26 -25.75 19.66
N VAL A 553 20.98 -27.05 19.79
CA VAL A 553 19.87 -27.60 20.57
C VAL A 553 20.40 -28.53 21.65
N THR A 554 19.99 -28.28 22.90
CA THR A 554 20.30 -29.15 24.05
C THR A 554 19.03 -29.77 24.61
N PHE A 555 18.95 -31.10 24.58
CA PHE A 555 17.81 -31.87 25.08
C PHE A 555 17.99 -32.21 26.57
N ASN A 556 17.29 -31.49 27.45
CA ASN A 556 17.24 -31.77 28.89
C ASN A 556 15.97 -32.55 29.27
N THR A 557 15.51 -33.39 28.35
CA THR A 557 14.28 -34.19 28.46
C THR A 557 14.36 -35.42 27.55
N ASN A 558 13.38 -36.30 27.65
CA ASN A 558 13.11 -37.39 26.72
C ASN A 558 11.85 -37.19 25.87
N GLU A 559 11.09 -36.11 26.09
CA GLU A 559 9.76 -35.93 25.50
C GLU A 559 9.62 -34.55 24.86
N SER A 560 10.31 -34.35 23.73
CA SER A 560 10.32 -33.09 22.99
C SER A 560 10.59 -33.25 21.50
N VAL A 561 10.29 -32.22 20.73
CA VAL A 561 10.73 -32.06 19.34
C VAL A 561 11.19 -30.62 19.11
N VAL A 562 12.11 -30.42 18.17
CA VAL A 562 12.47 -29.10 17.64
C VAL A 562 12.19 -29.05 16.16
N TYR A 563 11.78 -27.88 15.67
CA TYR A 563 11.28 -27.74 14.32
C TYR A 563 11.46 -26.33 13.78
N PHE A 564 11.56 -26.20 12.47
CA PHE A 564 11.44 -24.94 11.75
C PHE A 564 10.00 -24.80 11.29
N GLN A 565 9.35 -23.70 11.67
CA GLN A 565 7.96 -23.42 11.35
C GLN A 565 7.83 -22.00 10.82
N THR A 566 6.89 -21.78 9.90
CA THR A 566 6.54 -20.45 9.41
C THR A 566 6.00 -19.54 10.51
N GLN A 567 6.14 -18.23 10.35
CA GLN A 567 5.59 -17.22 11.27
C GLN A 567 4.10 -17.42 11.53
N VAL A 568 3.71 -17.14 12.77
CA VAL A 568 2.33 -17.24 13.25
C VAL A 568 1.58 -15.94 12.95
N GLY A 569 0.41 -16.08 12.34
CA GLY A 569 -0.50 -14.99 12.00
C GLY A 569 -1.31 -14.47 13.18
N THR A 570 -2.14 -13.47 12.90
CA THR A 570 -3.06 -12.87 13.89
C THR A 570 -4.16 -13.82 14.34
N ASP A 571 -4.44 -14.87 13.57
CA ASP A 571 -5.33 -15.98 13.91
C ASP A 571 -4.66 -17.05 14.80
N ASN A 572 -3.41 -16.81 15.20
CA ASN A 572 -2.59 -17.70 16.00
C ASN A 572 -2.34 -19.06 15.31
N GLN A 573 -2.35 -19.07 13.98
CA GLN A 573 -1.93 -20.21 13.16
C GLN A 573 -0.67 -19.88 12.36
N PRO A 574 0.24 -20.84 12.16
CA PRO A 574 1.38 -20.66 11.27
C PRO A 574 0.92 -20.57 9.81
N ALA A 575 1.66 -19.81 8.99
CA ALA A 575 1.39 -19.70 7.56
C ALA A 575 1.45 -21.06 6.85
N LYS A 576 0.52 -21.30 5.93
CA LYS A 576 0.56 -22.50 5.08
C LYS A 576 1.25 -22.17 3.77
N LEU A 577 2.23 -22.98 3.38
CA LEU A 577 2.96 -22.82 2.13
C LEU A 577 2.79 -24.09 1.29
N ASP A 578 2.67 -23.88 -0.02
CA ASP A 578 2.76 -24.96 -0.99
C ASP A 578 4.24 -25.29 -1.22
N VAL A 579 4.63 -26.52 -0.89
CA VAL A 579 5.97 -27.06 -1.08
C VAL A 579 6.00 -28.21 -2.09
N SER A 580 4.92 -28.41 -2.85
CA SER A 580 4.82 -29.51 -3.82
C SER A 580 5.84 -29.41 -4.96
N ASN A 581 6.37 -28.21 -5.23
CA ASN A 581 7.41 -27.99 -6.24
C ASN A 581 8.85 -28.36 -5.80
N PHE A 582 9.04 -28.80 -4.55
CA PHE A 582 10.37 -29.17 -4.02
C PHE A 582 10.56 -30.67 -3.90
N ASP A 583 11.73 -31.18 -4.27
CA ASP A 583 12.05 -32.61 -4.27
C ASP A 583 12.65 -33.09 -2.95
N THR A 584 13.44 -32.25 -2.30
CA THR A 584 14.15 -32.61 -1.07
C THR A 584 14.06 -31.53 0.00
N ILE A 585 14.07 -31.97 1.26
CA ILE A 585 14.45 -31.13 2.41
C ILE A 585 15.90 -31.45 2.77
N ASP A 586 16.76 -30.45 2.62
CA ASP A 586 18.19 -30.53 2.86
C ASP A 586 18.54 -29.84 4.18
N PHE A 587 19.43 -30.43 4.96
CA PHE A 587 19.98 -29.82 6.18
C PHE A 587 21.27 -30.52 6.62
N ASP A 588 22.10 -29.80 7.37
CA ASP A 588 23.30 -30.33 8.00
C ASP A 588 23.08 -30.52 9.50
N LEU A 589 23.57 -31.64 10.04
CA LEU A 589 23.47 -31.95 11.47
C LEU A 589 24.83 -32.38 12.04
N LEU A 590 25.22 -31.74 13.14
CA LEU A 590 26.35 -32.11 13.97
C LEU A 590 25.87 -32.53 15.36
N VAL A 591 26.31 -33.68 15.85
CA VAL A 591 26.06 -34.10 17.23
C VAL A 591 27.32 -33.88 18.07
N LEU A 592 27.23 -32.97 19.05
CA LEU A 592 28.32 -32.63 19.97
C LEU A 592 28.40 -33.59 21.15
N ASN A 593 27.23 -34.01 21.67
CA ASN A 593 27.13 -34.95 22.78
C ASN A 593 25.94 -35.89 22.57
N ASP A 594 26.15 -37.19 22.80
CA ASP A 594 25.09 -38.20 22.76
C ASP A 594 25.56 -39.47 23.51
N ASP A 595 25.26 -39.54 24.81
CA ASP A 595 25.66 -40.65 25.70
C ASP A 595 24.71 -41.86 25.62
N ARG A 596 23.72 -41.83 24.71
CA ARG A 596 22.72 -42.88 24.58
C ARG A 596 23.33 -44.16 24.00
N ALA A 597 22.89 -45.32 24.49
CA ALA A 597 23.33 -46.61 23.98
C ALA A 597 22.81 -46.89 22.56
N GLU A 598 21.59 -46.44 22.27
CA GLU A 598 20.96 -46.49 20.95
C GLU A 598 20.74 -45.07 20.45
N ARG A 599 21.39 -44.73 19.32
CA ARG A 599 21.39 -43.40 18.72
C ARG A 599 20.45 -43.39 17.51
N THR A 600 19.18 -43.20 17.78
CA THR A 600 18.14 -43.04 16.75
C THR A 600 17.70 -41.59 16.67
N PHE A 601 17.48 -41.13 15.44
CA PHE A 601 17.02 -39.79 15.10
C PHE A 601 15.89 -39.91 14.08
N ASN A 602 14.93 -39.02 14.20
CA ASN A 602 13.80 -38.92 13.29
C ASN A 602 13.73 -37.51 12.72
N VAL A 603 13.22 -37.43 11.49
CA VAL A 603 12.77 -36.18 10.88
C VAL A 603 11.29 -36.30 10.54
N LYS A 604 10.62 -35.15 10.41
CA LYS A 604 9.28 -35.06 9.86
C LYS A 604 9.11 -33.75 9.10
N MET A 605 8.07 -33.72 8.29
CA MET A 605 7.43 -32.53 7.77
C MET A 605 5.96 -32.54 8.18
N GLU A 606 5.43 -31.38 8.59
CA GLU A 606 4.06 -31.22 9.06
C GLU A 606 3.31 -30.08 8.36
N CYS A 607 1.99 -30.27 8.24
CA CYS A 607 1.01 -29.36 7.63
C CYS A 607 -0.08 -29.00 8.66
N GLY A 608 0.27 -29.04 9.95
CA GLY A 608 -0.61 -28.74 11.09
C GLY A 608 -1.35 -29.97 11.62
N ASN A 609 -1.21 -30.27 12.91
CA ASN A 609 -1.75 -31.48 13.54
C ASN A 609 -3.25 -31.73 13.26
N PRO A 610 -3.65 -32.94 12.82
CA PRO A 610 -2.85 -34.17 12.72
C PRO A 610 -2.20 -34.39 11.34
N CYS A 611 -2.02 -33.37 10.51
CA CYS A 611 -1.43 -33.48 9.18
C CYS A 611 0.11 -33.54 9.24
N GLY A 612 0.71 -34.67 8.83
CA GLY A 612 2.16 -34.85 8.86
C GLY A 612 2.64 -36.15 8.23
N SER A 613 3.97 -36.28 8.12
CA SER A 613 4.63 -37.45 7.51
C SER A 613 4.86 -38.63 8.45
N GLY A 614 4.57 -38.48 9.75
CA GLY A 614 5.02 -39.43 10.78
C GLY A 614 6.53 -39.38 11.03
N ASP A 615 7.01 -40.18 11.99
CA ASP A 615 8.44 -40.27 12.37
C ASP A 615 9.27 -40.97 11.27
N PHE A 616 9.92 -40.19 10.40
CA PHE A 616 10.82 -40.75 9.39
C PHE A 616 12.24 -40.95 9.97
N PRO A 617 12.74 -42.19 10.09
CA PRO A 617 14.02 -42.44 10.73
C PRO A 617 15.20 -42.04 9.83
N ILE A 618 16.19 -41.38 10.42
CA ILE A 618 17.46 -41.03 9.76
C ILE A 618 18.66 -41.64 10.51
N GLU A 619 19.71 -41.94 9.77
CA GLU A 619 20.94 -42.50 10.36
C GLU A 619 21.69 -41.41 11.12
N ALA A 620 21.84 -41.59 12.45
CA ALA A 620 22.56 -40.66 13.32
C ALA A 620 23.97 -40.30 12.81
N PRO A 621 24.39 -39.03 12.89
CA PRO A 621 25.73 -38.62 12.48
C PRO A 621 26.79 -39.17 13.46
N ALA A 622 28.06 -39.25 13.04
CA ALA A 622 29.14 -39.52 13.99
C ALA A 622 29.27 -38.34 14.98
N ILE A 623 29.61 -38.63 16.24
CA ILE A 623 29.80 -37.56 17.24
C ILE A 623 31.01 -36.72 16.83
N GLY A 624 30.82 -35.40 16.74
CA GLY A 624 31.86 -34.45 16.35
C GLY A 624 32.09 -34.33 14.83
N GLU A 625 31.25 -34.94 13.99
CA GLU A 625 31.33 -34.81 12.53
C GLU A 625 30.00 -34.31 11.96
N TRP A 626 30.07 -33.29 11.10
CA TRP A 626 28.91 -32.84 10.32
C TRP A 626 28.49 -33.92 9.32
N LYS A 627 27.18 -34.08 9.18
CA LYS A 627 26.57 -34.92 8.16
C LYS A 627 25.47 -34.15 7.45
N HIS A 628 25.58 -34.11 6.13
CA HIS A 628 24.55 -33.58 5.25
C HIS A 628 23.45 -34.62 5.03
N TYR A 629 22.19 -34.17 5.12
CA TYR A 629 21.00 -34.93 4.80
C TYR A 629 20.28 -34.24 3.65
N SER A 630 19.83 -35.06 2.71
CA SER A 630 18.92 -34.66 1.63
C SER A 630 17.82 -35.72 1.61
N ILE A 631 16.68 -35.37 2.18
CA ILE A 631 15.56 -36.30 2.39
C ILE A 631 14.56 -36.08 1.26
N PRO A 632 14.28 -37.08 0.41
CA PRO A 632 13.25 -36.97 -0.61
C PRO A 632 11.89 -36.71 0.01
N ILE A 633 11.20 -35.65 -0.41
CA ILE A 633 9.86 -35.31 0.07
C ILE A 633 8.87 -36.41 -0.31
N ALA A 634 9.02 -37.04 -1.47
CA ALA A 634 8.25 -38.21 -1.88
C ALA A 634 8.34 -39.39 -0.88
N ASP A 635 9.49 -39.57 -0.22
CA ASP A 635 9.65 -40.62 0.81
C ASP A 635 8.89 -40.26 2.10
N LEU A 636 8.75 -38.97 2.42
CA LEU A 636 7.94 -38.47 3.54
C LEU A 636 6.44 -38.59 3.24
N VAL A 637 6.03 -38.33 2.00
CA VAL A 637 4.64 -38.50 1.54
C VAL A 637 4.23 -39.98 1.54
N THR A 638 5.12 -40.87 1.10
CA THR A 638 4.84 -42.32 1.03
C THR A 638 5.16 -43.09 2.31
N HIS A 639 5.64 -42.39 3.36
CA HIS A 639 5.92 -43.02 4.64
C HIS A 639 4.65 -43.66 5.22
N PRO A 640 4.70 -44.90 5.74
CA PRO A 640 3.52 -45.55 6.31
C PRO A 640 2.87 -44.70 7.41
N GLY A 641 1.59 -44.36 7.24
CA GLY A 641 0.84 -43.49 8.17
C GLY A 641 0.94 -42.00 7.85
N SER A 642 1.68 -41.59 6.82
CA SER A 642 1.74 -40.20 6.37
C SER A 642 0.37 -39.69 5.90
N SER A 643 0.02 -38.51 6.37
CA SER A 643 -1.14 -37.70 5.94
C SER A 643 -0.72 -36.34 5.36
N LEU A 644 0.58 -36.20 5.05
CA LEU A 644 1.23 -34.95 4.65
C LEU A 644 0.64 -34.37 3.37
N ASP A 645 -0.02 -33.23 3.48
CA ASP A 645 -0.45 -32.39 2.36
C ASP A 645 0.62 -31.34 2.06
N LEU A 646 1.33 -31.53 0.94
CA LEU A 646 2.39 -30.63 0.50
C LEU A 646 1.89 -29.23 0.14
N THR A 647 0.59 -29.05 -0.12
CA THR A 647 0.02 -27.73 -0.43
C THR A 647 -0.23 -26.88 0.82
N GLN A 648 -0.07 -27.46 2.01
CA GLN A 648 -0.46 -26.85 3.30
C GLN A 648 0.64 -26.97 4.37
N VAL A 649 1.92 -27.06 3.97
CA VAL A 649 3.04 -27.25 4.91
C VAL A 649 3.28 -25.96 5.69
N ASP A 650 3.37 -26.08 7.01
CA ASP A 650 3.73 -24.98 7.92
C ASP A 650 5.05 -25.24 8.66
N THR A 651 5.46 -26.51 8.71
CA THR A 651 6.60 -26.98 9.49
C THR A 651 7.46 -27.87 8.59
N PRO A 652 8.29 -27.29 7.70
CA PRO A 652 9.03 -28.04 6.69
C PRO A 652 10.06 -29.02 7.26
N LEU A 653 10.58 -28.78 8.46
CA LEU A 653 11.51 -29.68 9.12
C LEU A 653 11.26 -29.75 10.63
N VAL A 654 10.91 -30.94 11.10
CA VAL A 654 11.02 -31.38 12.50
C VAL A 654 12.22 -32.31 12.58
N VAL A 655 13.13 -32.13 13.53
CA VAL A 655 14.30 -33.01 13.71
C VAL A 655 14.54 -33.28 15.19
N PHE A 656 14.64 -34.54 15.58
CA PHE A 656 14.81 -34.89 16.98
C PHE A 656 15.44 -36.28 17.18
N PRO A 657 16.18 -36.49 18.29
CA PRO A 657 16.53 -37.83 18.74
C PRO A 657 15.25 -38.60 19.11
N ALA A 658 15.20 -39.92 18.96
CA ALA A 658 13.94 -40.67 19.14
C ALA A 658 13.22 -40.38 20.47
N TRP A 659 11.90 -40.22 20.38
CA TRP A 659 11.02 -39.95 21.52
C TRP A 659 11.21 -40.98 22.64
N GLY A 660 11.24 -40.51 23.89
CA GLY A 660 11.53 -41.34 25.07
C GLY A 660 13.02 -41.57 25.34
N ASN A 661 13.92 -41.14 24.46
CA ASN A 661 15.37 -41.36 24.55
C ASN A 661 16.15 -40.18 23.97
N GLN A 662 16.12 -39.00 24.61
CA GLN A 662 16.73 -37.76 24.11
C GLN A 662 17.65 -37.07 25.13
N GLN A 663 17.55 -37.44 26.40
CA GLN A 663 18.21 -36.75 27.51
C GLN A 663 19.73 -36.67 27.30
N GLY A 664 20.26 -35.46 27.36
CA GLY A 664 21.68 -35.16 27.28
C GLY A 664 22.23 -35.04 25.86
N VAL A 665 21.39 -35.17 24.83
CA VAL A 665 21.81 -34.92 23.45
C VAL A 665 22.05 -33.42 23.25
N VAL A 666 23.20 -33.08 22.65
CA VAL A 666 23.52 -31.73 22.18
C VAL A 666 23.83 -31.82 20.68
N MET A 667 23.10 -31.09 19.86
CA MET A 667 23.26 -31.08 18.41
C MET A 667 23.24 -29.64 17.85
N GLN A 668 23.81 -29.46 16.66
CA GLN A 668 23.79 -28.23 15.89
C GLN A 668 23.17 -28.50 14.52
N ILE A 669 22.33 -27.58 14.05
CA ILE A 669 21.62 -27.65 12.77
C ILE A 669 21.99 -26.43 11.93
N ASP A 670 22.25 -26.63 10.65
CA ASP A 670 22.59 -25.57 9.69
C ASP A 670 22.13 -25.92 8.26
N ASN A 671 22.22 -24.96 7.33
CA ASN A 671 21.95 -25.13 5.90
C ASN A 671 20.58 -25.77 5.57
N VAL A 672 19.53 -25.35 6.27
CA VAL A 672 18.18 -25.90 6.12
C VAL A 672 17.52 -25.26 4.90
N LYS A 673 17.11 -26.06 3.92
CA LYS A 673 16.46 -25.57 2.69
C LYS A 673 15.62 -26.62 1.99
N LEU A 674 14.57 -26.17 1.31
CA LEU A 674 13.84 -26.97 0.34
C LEU A 674 14.48 -26.80 -1.04
N VAL A 675 14.66 -27.88 -1.80
CA VAL A 675 15.33 -27.86 -3.12
C VAL A 675 14.45 -28.55 -4.14
N GLY A 676 14.16 -27.85 -5.25
CA GLY A 676 13.50 -28.41 -6.44
C GLY A 676 14.46 -28.49 -7.62
N ASP A 677 14.26 -29.46 -8.50
CA ASP A 677 15.04 -29.67 -9.73
C ASP A 677 14.30 -29.25 -11.01
N GLY A 678 13.03 -28.86 -10.87
CA GLY A 678 12.14 -28.45 -11.96
C GLY A 678 11.30 -29.59 -12.58
N ASP A 679 11.31 -30.79 -12.00
CA ASP A 679 10.44 -31.94 -12.32
C ASP A 679 9.51 -32.28 -11.15
N ASP A 680 8.39 -31.55 -11.04
CA ASP A 680 7.35 -31.71 -10.00
C ASP A 680 6.54 -33.02 -10.11
N SER A 681 6.79 -33.84 -11.13
CA SER A 681 5.97 -35.03 -11.42
C SER A 681 6.04 -36.12 -10.36
N ASN A 682 7.04 -36.07 -9.47
CA ASN A 682 7.23 -37.04 -8.38
C ASN A 682 6.52 -36.64 -7.07
N ASN A 683 5.98 -35.42 -6.96
CA ASN A 683 5.37 -34.89 -5.75
C ASN A 683 3.84 -34.76 -5.82
N THR A 684 3.21 -35.45 -6.78
CA THR A 684 1.75 -35.50 -6.85
C THR A 684 1.22 -36.11 -5.54
N PRO A 685 0.26 -35.48 -4.82
CA PRO A 685 -0.31 -36.04 -3.61
C PRO A 685 -0.80 -37.48 -3.88
N ILE A 686 -0.14 -38.46 -3.27
CA ILE A 686 -0.46 -39.87 -3.47
C ILE A 686 -1.58 -40.22 -2.49
N ASN A 687 -2.61 -40.94 -2.98
CA ASN A 687 -3.67 -41.42 -2.11
C ASN A 687 -3.08 -42.30 -1.00
N VAL A 688 -3.52 -42.12 0.24
CA VAL A 688 -3.08 -42.94 1.38
C VAL A 688 -3.53 -44.38 1.15
N THR A 689 -2.60 -45.30 0.92
CA THR A 689 -2.94 -46.69 0.63
C THR A 689 -3.32 -47.44 1.90
N VAL A 690 -4.53 -47.98 1.95
CA VAL A 690 -5.03 -48.81 3.06
C VAL A 690 -4.92 -50.28 2.69
N SER A 691 -3.97 -50.99 3.31
CA SER A 691 -3.67 -52.40 3.00
C SER A 691 -4.11 -53.41 4.07
N ASP A 692 -4.61 -52.94 5.21
CA ASP A 692 -5.07 -53.74 6.35
C ASP A 692 -6.20 -52.97 7.07
N THR A 693 -6.75 -53.51 8.16
CA THR A 693 -7.74 -52.81 8.99
C THR A 693 -7.23 -51.41 9.39
N PHE A 694 -8.04 -50.39 9.11
CA PHE A 694 -7.74 -48.99 9.29
C PHE A 694 -8.86 -48.31 10.08
N PRO A 695 -8.64 -47.95 11.36
CA PRO A 695 -9.58 -47.11 12.08
C PRO A 695 -9.56 -45.70 11.49
N ILE A 696 -10.73 -45.13 11.25
CA ILE A 696 -10.92 -43.71 10.95
C ILE A 696 -11.10 -42.94 12.27
N PHE A 697 -11.91 -43.52 13.18
CA PHE A 697 -12.11 -43.03 14.54
C PHE A 697 -12.32 -44.19 15.51
N ASP A 698 -11.46 -44.29 16.53
CA ASP A 698 -11.53 -45.27 17.63
C ASP A 698 -11.02 -44.59 18.91
N ASP A 699 -11.94 -44.14 19.77
CA ASP A 699 -11.68 -43.26 20.93
C ASP A 699 -10.89 -41.95 20.61
N GLY A 700 -10.62 -41.68 19.34
CA GLY A 700 -9.80 -40.61 18.79
C GLY A 700 -9.65 -40.74 17.26
N PHE A 701 -9.28 -39.65 16.58
CA PHE A 701 -9.08 -39.66 15.12
C PHE A 701 -7.74 -40.31 14.77
N THR A 702 -7.74 -41.12 13.72
CA THR A 702 -6.50 -41.50 13.04
C THR A 702 -5.90 -40.30 12.33
N GLU A 703 -4.58 -40.30 12.19
CA GLU A 703 -3.81 -39.23 11.53
C GLU A 703 -4.40 -38.91 10.14
N GLY A 704 -4.59 -37.62 9.84
CA GLY A 704 -5.22 -37.16 8.60
C GLY A 704 -6.76 -37.16 8.55
N TRP A 705 -7.47 -37.60 9.60
CA TRP A 705 -8.94 -37.52 9.66
C TRP A 705 -9.43 -36.51 10.71
N SER A 706 -10.54 -35.85 10.41
CA SER A 706 -11.17 -34.87 11.30
C SER A 706 -12.68 -34.80 11.10
N LEU A 707 -13.40 -34.20 12.05
CA LEU A 707 -14.83 -33.91 11.90
C LEU A 707 -15.03 -32.83 10.83
N TRP A 708 -16.06 -33.02 10.02
CA TRP A 708 -16.36 -32.14 8.89
C TRP A 708 -17.85 -31.78 8.86
N ASP A 709 -18.13 -30.55 8.48
CA ASP A 709 -19.48 -30.00 8.24
C ASP A 709 -19.39 -29.14 6.97
N CYS A 710 -20.27 -29.40 6.00
CA CYS A 710 -20.28 -28.66 4.74
C CYS A 710 -20.57 -27.16 4.89
N CYS A 711 -21.28 -26.80 5.95
CA CYS A 711 -22.11 -25.60 5.94
C CYS A 711 -22.17 -24.89 7.30
N ALA A 712 -21.37 -25.34 8.29
CA ALA A 712 -21.29 -24.81 9.66
C ALA A 712 -22.64 -24.72 10.40
N ASN A 713 -23.56 -25.64 10.11
CA ASN A 713 -24.92 -25.69 10.69
C ASN A 713 -25.14 -26.92 11.61
N ALA A 714 -24.09 -27.71 11.86
CA ALA A 714 -24.07 -28.77 12.86
C ALA A 714 -22.99 -28.48 13.91
N ALA A 715 -23.31 -28.70 15.18
CA ALA A 715 -22.33 -28.66 16.26
C ALA A 715 -21.66 -30.04 16.36
N ILE A 716 -20.40 -30.08 15.94
CA ILE A 716 -19.57 -31.27 15.92
C ILE A 716 -18.52 -31.21 17.03
N SER A 717 -18.36 -32.30 17.79
CA SER A 717 -17.40 -32.37 18.89
C SER A 717 -17.11 -33.81 19.29
N VAL A 718 -16.00 -34.04 19.99
CA VAL A 718 -15.79 -35.30 20.72
C VAL A 718 -16.32 -35.14 22.15
N VAL A 719 -17.18 -36.05 22.59
CA VAL A 719 -17.81 -36.02 23.93
C VAL A 719 -17.59 -37.34 24.65
N GLN A 720 -17.68 -37.33 25.99
CA GLN A 720 -17.57 -38.54 26.79
C GLN A 720 -18.93 -39.25 26.91
N ASP A 721 -19.10 -40.42 26.30
CA ASP A 721 -20.22 -41.33 26.56
C ASP A 721 -19.89 -42.28 27.73
N ALA A 722 -20.91 -42.62 28.51
CA ALA A 722 -20.76 -43.42 29.74
C ALA A 722 -20.47 -44.91 29.47
N GLU A 723 -20.83 -45.42 28.28
CA GLU A 723 -20.65 -46.82 27.90
C GLU A 723 -19.43 -47.02 27.00
N ARG A 724 -19.13 -46.05 26.12
CA ARG A 724 -18.13 -46.20 25.06
C ARG A 724 -16.83 -45.44 25.24
N GLY A 725 -16.78 -44.36 26.02
CA GLY A 725 -15.58 -43.53 26.08
C GLY A 725 -15.74 -42.23 25.27
N PRO A 726 -14.66 -41.67 24.72
CA PRO A 726 -14.73 -40.57 23.76
C PRO A 726 -15.45 -40.98 22.47
N VAL A 727 -16.51 -40.25 22.09
CA VAL A 727 -17.30 -40.52 20.87
C VAL A 727 -17.49 -39.25 20.06
N ALA A 728 -17.59 -39.38 18.74
CA ALA A 728 -17.89 -38.26 17.84
C ALA A 728 -19.38 -37.90 17.91
N ASN A 729 -19.69 -36.71 18.39
CA ASN A 729 -21.05 -36.19 18.55
C ASN A 729 -21.38 -35.15 17.48
N VAL A 730 -22.55 -35.29 16.86
CA VAL A 730 -23.07 -34.36 15.86
C VAL A 730 -24.48 -33.92 16.28
N ASP A 731 -24.66 -32.61 16.45
CA ASP A 731 -25.94 -31.97 16.83
C ASP A 731 -26.41 -31.00 15.74
N PHE A 732 -27.52 -31.33 15.09
CA PHE A 732 -28.13 -30.52 14.04
C PHE A 732 -29.12 -29.51 14.64
N PHE A 733 -28.59 -28.40 15.17
CA PHE A 733 -29.38 -27.40 15.89
C PHE A 733 -30.08 -26.36 15.00
N GLY A 734 -29.53 -26.08 13.80
CA GLY A 734 -29.97 -25.02 12.89
C GLY A 734 -31.15 -25.39 11.97
N PRO A 735 -31.89 -24.40 11.44
CA PRO A 735 -32.95 -24.62 10.45
C PRO A 735 -32.41 -24.77 9.01
N ALA A 736 -31.14 -24.46 8.79
CA ALA A 736 -30.49 -24.57 7.49
C ALA A 736 -30.02 -26.02 7.26
N PRO A 737 -30.12 -26.54 6.02
CA PRO A 737 -29.62 -27.86 5.70
C PRO A 737 -28.10 -27.97 5.85
N THR A 738 -27.63 -29.14 6.26
CA THR A 738 -26.21 -29.47 6.33
C THR A 738 -26.01 -30.99 6.22
N VAL A 739 -24.81 -31.37 5.80
CA VAL A 739 -24.26 -32.73 5.87
C VAL A 739 -23.00 -32.68 6.73
N SER A 740 -22.84 -33.67 7.60
CA SER A 740 -21.69 -33.78 8.49
C SER A 740 -21.15 -35.20 8.54
N GLY A 741 -19.90 -35.34 8.97
CA GLY A 741 -19.22 -36.62 9.12
C GLY A 741 -17.74 -36.42 9.37
N LEU A 742 -16.92 -37.22 8.71
CA LEU A 742 -15.48 -37.18 8.81
C LEU A 742 -14.88 -36.94 7.42
N SER A 743 -13.83 -36.13 7.39
CA SER A 743 -13.04 -35.86 6.18
C SER A 743 -11.59 -36.24 6.40
N ALA A 744 -11.01 -36.83 5.36
CA ALA A 744 -9.58 -37.02 5.24
C ALA A 744 -8.93 -35.78 4.61
N THR A 745 -7.70 -35.47 5.02
CA THR A 745 -6.86 -34.45 4.38
C THR A 745 -6.51 -34.86 2.95
N LEU A 746 -5.98 -36.08 2.79
CA LEU A 746 -5.69 -36.72 1.50
C LEU A 746 -6.69 -37.84 1.18
N PRO A 747 -6.96 -38.11 -0.11
CA PRO A 747 -7.78 -39.26 -0.48
C PRO A 747 -7.13 -40.58 -0.05
N HIS A 748 -7.93 -41.56 0.35
CA HIS A 748 -7.49 -42.90 0.75
C HIS A 748 -7.82 -43.92 -0.35
N ASP A 749 -6.84 -44.76 -0.69
CA ASP A 749 -7.00 -45.89 -1.60
C ASP A 749 -7.33 -47.16 -0.80
N LEU A 750 -8.60 -47.58 -0.89
CA LEU A 750 -9.15 -48.76 -0.24
C LEU A 750 -9.18 -49.99 -1.16
N THR A 751 -8.58 -49.94 -2.36
CA THR A 751 -8.66 -51.03 -3.34
C THR A 751 -8.00 -52.32 -2.86
N ALA A 752 -6.97 -52.24 -2.02
CA ALA A 752 -6.30 -53.41 -1.44
C ALA A 752 -7.19 -54.17 -0.44
N VAL A 753 -8.18 -53.51 0.16
CA VAL A 753 -9.17 -54.08 1.09
C VAL A 753 -10.55 -54.19 0.45
N PHE A 754 -10.65 -54.28 -0.88
CA PHE A 754 -11.91 -54.28 -1.64
C PHE A 754 -13.01 -55.25 -1.14
N GLU A 755 -12.61 -56.44 -0.65
CA GLU A 755 -13.54 -57.45 -0.13
C GLU A 755 -13.98 -57.19 1.31
N GLY A 756 -13.38 -56.20 1.98
CA GLY A 756 -13.67 -55.81 3.35
C GLY A 756 -14.89 -54.91 3.52
N THR A 757 -14.99 -54.29 4.69
CA THR A 757 -16.19 -53.55 5.14
C THR A 757 -15.85 -52.16 5.68
N LEU A 758 -16.79 -51.23 5.53
CA LEU A 758 -16.85 -50.02 6.34
C LEU A 758 -17.86 -50.25 7.47
N GLU A 759 -17.40 -50.08 8.70
CA GLU A 759 -18.15 -50.33 9.92
C GLU A 759 -18.16 -49.11 10.83
N PHE A 760 -19.25 -48.93 11.57
CA PHE A 760 -19.32 -47.98 12.68
C PHE A 760 -20.40 -48.37 13.68
N ASP A 761 -20.20 -47.95 14.92
CA ASP A 761 -21.22 -47.95 15.96
C ASP A 761 -21.88 -46.57 16.03
N MET A 762 -23.21 -46.53 16.15
CA MET A 762 -23.99 -45.30 16.25
C MET A 762 -25.02 -45.37 17.37
N LYS A 763 -25.18 -44.26 18.10
CA LYS A 763 -26.28 -44.02 19.04
C LYS A 763 -27.08 -42.81 18.61
N LEU A 764 -28.35 -43.02 18.28
CA LEU A 764 -29.28 -41.91 18.04
C LEU A 764 -29.69 -41.30 19.39
N VAL A 765 -29.22 -40.10 19.71
CA VAL A 765 -29.51 -39.42 20.98
C VAL A 765 -30.90 -38.76 20.92
N SER A 766 -31.18 -38.04 19.85
CA SER A 766 -32.51 -37.51 19.52
C SER A 766 -32.79 -37.64 18.03
N PRO A 767 -34.03 -38.00 17.64
CA PRO A 767 -34.41 -38.02 16.23
C PRO A 767 -34.60 -36.59 15.71
N SER A 768 -34.62 -36.44 14.39
CA SER A 768 -35.07 -35.21 13.74
C SER A 768 -36.48 -34.81 14.21
N ASN A 769 -36.73 -33.50 14.25
CA ASN A 769 -38.06 -32.93 14.46
C ASN A 769 -39.06 -33.37 13.37
N ASP A 770 -38.57 -33.79 12.20
CA ASP A 770 -39.39 -34.44 11.18
C ASP A 770 -39.34 -35.97 11.34
N PRO A 771 -40.43 -36.61 11.78
CA PRO A 771 -40.48 -38.06 12.05
C PRO A 771 -40.36 -38.93 10.79
N GLY A 772 -40.40 -38.34 9.58
CA GLY A 772 -40.19 -39.06 8.33
C GLY A 772 -38.80 -38.84 7.72
N ALA A 773 -37.89 -38.14 8.40
CA ALA A 773 -36.53 -37.92 7.93
C ALA A 773 -35.74 -39.24 7.95
N LEU A 774 -35.12 -39.58 6.83
CA LEU A 774 -34.23 -40.74 6.74
C LEU A 774 -32.86 -40.39 7.32
N LEU A 775 -32.17 -41.36 7.89
CA LEU A 775 -30.74 -41.26 8.20
C LEU A 775 -29.95 -41.97 7.10
N LEU A 776 -29.02 -41.25 6.52
CA LEU A 776 -28.24 -41.65 5.36
C LEU A 776 -26.78 -41.80 5.77
N MET A 777 -26.10 -42.75 5.13
CA MET A 777 -24.65 -42.82 5.06
C MET A 777 -24.22 -42.49 3.63
N LYS A 778 -23.22 -41.63 3.48
CA LYS A 778 -22.59 -41.32 2.19
C LYS A 778 -21.07 -41.45 2.33
N VAL A 779 -20.45 -42.18 1.42
CA VAL A 779 -19.00 -42.15 1.22
C VAL A 779 -18.74 -41.43 -0.09
N GLU A 780 -17.78 -40.50 -0.10
CA GLU A 780 -17.45 -39.69 -1.28
C GLU A 780 -15.94 -39.64 -1.50
N GLY A 781 -15.54 -39.78 -2.76
CA GLY A 781 -14.16 -39.67 -3.21
C GLY A 781 -13.81 -38.23 -3.62
N ALA A 782 -12.52 -37.92 -3.62
CA ALA A 782 -12.02 -36.60 -4.01
C ALA A 782 -12.30 -36.22 -5.48
N ASP A 783 -12.67 -37.18 -6.32
CA ASP A 783 -13.11 -36.98 -7.71
C ASP A 783 -14.62 -36.76 -7.86
N GLY A 784 -15.35 -36.60 -6.74
CA GLY A 784 -16.80 -36.44 -6.71
C GLY A 784 -17.58 -37.75 -6.91
N SER A 785 -16.90 -38.89 -7.00
CA SER A 785 -17.55 -40.21 -6.96
C SER A 785 -18.17 -40.45 -5.58
N PHE A 786 -19.31 -41.13 -5.49
CA PHE A 786 -19.93 -41.40 -4.19
C PHE A 786 -20.83 -42.63 -4.20
N ALA A 787 -21.06 -43.16 -3.00
CA ALA A 787 -22.13 -44.11 -2.71
C ALA A 787 -22.95 -43.57 -1.53
N GLN A 788 -24.27 -43.63 -1.64
CA GLN A 788 -25.19 -43.16 -0.60
C GLN A 788 -26.29 -44.19 -0.35
N LEU A 789 -26.52 -44.51 0.92
CA LEU A 789 -27.47 -45.53 1.39
C LEU A 789 -28.25 -45.01 2.60
N GLU A 790 -29.48 -45.49 2.78
CA GLU A 790 -30.17 -45.39 4.07
C GLU A 790 -29.51 -46.31 5.09
N LEU A 791 -29.50 -45.92 6.37
CA LEU A 791 -28.86 -46.74 7.41
C LEU A 791 -29.44 -48.16 7.53
N VAL A 792 -30.72 -48.33 7.21
CA VAL A 792 -31.40 -49.65 7.20
C VAL A 792 -30.92 -50.56 6.07
N GLN A 793 -30.16 -50.04 5.11
CA GLN A 793 -29.55 -50.84 4.05
C GLN A 793 -28.18 -51.42 4.46
N SER A 794 -27.76 -51.24 5.71
CA SER A 794 -26.62 -51.97 6.27
C SER A 794 -26.88 -53.48 6.29
N ASN A 795 -25.84 -54.28 6.49
CA ASN A 795 -25.93 -55.74 6.55
C ASN A 795 -26.86 -56.23 7.68
N GLU A 796 -27.02 -55.45 8.75
CA GLU A 796 -27.91 -55.72 9.88
C GLU A 796 -29.39 -55.49 9.54
N GLY A 797 -29.69 -54.62 8.56
CA GLY A 797 -31.06 -54.34 8.13
C GLY A 797 -31.92 -53.61 9.17
N ALA A 798 -31.31 -52.89 10.12
CA ALA A 798 -32.00 -52.29 11.26
C ALA A 798 -32.01 -50.75 11.20
N GLN A 799 -33.15 -50.13 11.56
CA GLN A 799 -33.23 -48.69 11.75
C GLN A 799 -32.62 -48.27 13.11
N PRO A 800 -32.00 -47.08 13.22
CA PRO A 800 -31.51 -46.56 14.49
C PRO A 800 -32.63 -46.36 15.53
N GLN A 801 -32.36 -46.73 16.78
CA GLN A 801 -33.26 -46.59 17.91
C GLN A 801 -32.72 -45.57 18.91
N VAL A 802 -33.62 -44.68 19.34
CA VAL A 802 -33.27 -43.62 20.28
C VAL A 802 -32.70 -44.21 21.58
N GLY A 803 -31.52 -43.75 21.95
CA GLY A 803 -30.81 -44.10 23.19
C GLY A 803 -30.06 -45.43 23.18
N GLN A 804 -30.04 -46.17 22.06
CA GLN A 804 -29.33 -47.45 21.95
C GLN A 804 -28.14 -47.35 21.00
N TRP A 805 -27.01 -47.94 21.39
CA TRP A 805 -25.89 -48.19 20.48
C TRP A 805 -26.23 -49.34 19.53
N GLN A 806 -26.00 -49.13 18.24
CA GLN A 806 -26.19 -50.11 17.18
C GLN A 806 -24.99 -50.12 16.24
N HIS A 807 -24.65 -51.31 15.75
CA HIS A 807 -23.57 -51.53 14.80
C HIS A 807 -24.12 -51.51 13.37
N PHE A 808 -23.37 -50.91 12.45
CA PHE A 808 -23.72 -50.83 11.03
C PHE A 808 -22.52 -51.24 10.17
N THR A 809 -22.75 -52.19 9.27
CA THR A 809 -21.72 -52.71 8.35
C THR A 809 -22.13 -52.52 6.89
N TYR A 810 -21.19 -52.09 6.05
CA TYR A 810 -21.36 -51.94 4.59
C TYR A 810 -20.18 -52.56 3.84
N ASP A 811 -20.45 -53.46 2.90
CA ASP A 811 -19.41 -54.06 2.07
C ASP A 811 -18.81 -53.02 1.11
N LEU A 812 -17.48 -52.88 1.07
CA LEU A 812 -16.81 -51.93 0.19
C LEU A 812 -17.09 -52.24 -1.29
N SER A 813 -17.18 -53.53 -1.64
CA SER A 813 -17.59 -53.99 -2.97
C SER A 813 -18.98 -53.48 -3.37
N THR A 814 -19.91 -53.37 -2.42
CA THR A 814 -21.25 -52.81 -2.66
C THR A 814 -21.18 -51.31 -2.91
N LEU A 815 -20.39 -50.57 -2.11
CA LEU A 815 -20.20 -49.13 -2.31
C LEU A 815 -19.54 -48.82 -3.66
N ALA A 816 -18.53 -49.60 -4.05
CA ALA A 816 -17.89 -49.49 -5.36
C ALA A 816 -18.89 -49.73 -6.52
N ASN A 817 -19.73 -50.75 -6.40
CA ASN A 817 -20.78 -51.04 -7.40
C ASN A 817 -21.84 -49.92 -7.52
N MET A 818 -21.98 -49.09 -6.49
CA MET A 818 -22.87 -47.92 -6.50
C MET A 818 -22.23 -46.67 -7.12
N GLY A 819 -20.95 -46.73 -7.49
CA GLY A 819 -20.23 -45.66 -8.18
C GLY A 819 -19.17 -44.94 -7.35
N LEU A 820 -18.87 -45.40 -6.13
CA LEU A 820 -17.73 -44.90 -5.36
C LEU A 820 -16.41 -45.35 -5.99
N ASN A 821 -15.49 -44.41 -6.21
CA ASN A 821 -14.11 -44.75 -6.56
C ASN A 821 -13.30 -45.04 -5.29
N LEU A 822 -13.03 -46.32 -5.04
CA LEU A 822 -12.28 -46.76 -3.85
C LEU A 822 -10.83 -46.30 -3.85
N GLU A 823 -10.26 -45.87 -4.98
CA GLU A 823 -8.90 -45.33 -5.01
C GLU A 823 -8.79 -43.96 -4.31
N LYS A 824 -9.90 -43.23 -4.14
CA LYS A 824 -9.89 -41.80 -3.81
C LYS A 824 -10.82 -41.40 -2.66
N VAL A 825 -11.14 -42.31 -1.74
CA VAL A 825 -12.11 -42.07 -0.66
C VAL A 825 -11.66 -40.91 0.23
N LYS A 826 -12.48 -39.87 0.39
CA LYS A 826 -12.13 -38.67 1.17
C LYS A 826 -13.12 -38.34 2.28
N LEU A 827 -14.39 -38.68 2.13
CA LEU A 827 -15.44 -38.33 3.08
C LEU A 827 -16.21 -39.57 3.51
N VAL A 828 -16.50 -39.68 4.82
CA VAL A 828 -17.45 -40.63 5.40
C VAL A 828 -18.49 -39.84 6.20
N LEU A 829 -19.70 -39.77 5.67
CA LEU A 829 -20.75 -38.88 6.12
C LEU A 829 -21.93 -39.70 6.64
N ILE A 830 -22.45 -39.33 7.80
CA ILE A 830 -23.72 -39.86 8.33
C ILE A 830 -24.59 -38.65 8.61
N PHE A 831 -25.79 -38.57 8.05
CA PHE A 831 -26.61 -37.36 8.19
C PHE A 831 -28.08 -37.64 7.96
N PRO A 832 -29.00 -36.87 8.59
CA PRO A 832 -30.40 -36.91 8.22
C PRO A 832 -30.61 -36.34 6.80
N GLU A 833 -31.67 -36.75 6.12
CA GLU A 833 -32.04 -36.24 4.80
C GLU A 833 -31.99 -34.70 4.72
N TRP A 834 -31.51 -34.18 3.58
CA TRP A 834 -31.34 -32.74 3.33
C TRP A 834 -32.63 -31.96 3.64
N ASP A 835 -32.48 -30.78 4.26
CA ASP A 835 -33.56 -29.92 4.79
C ASP A 835 -34.41 -30.53 5.93
N ARG A 836 -34.07 -31.72 6.44
CA ARG A 836 -34.86 -32.44 7.45
C ARG A 836 -34.04 -32.86 8.66
N ALA A 837 -32.90 -32.20 8.91
CA ALA A 837 -31.96 -32.58 9.96
C ALA A 837 -32.22 -31.96 11.33
N GLN A 838 -33.00 -30.86 11.40
CA GLN A 838 -33.16 -30.09 12.63
C GLN A 838 -33.63 -30.94 13.82
N GLY A 839 -32.90 -30.85 14.95
CA GLY A 839 -33.19 -31.55 16.20
C GLY A 839 -32.61 -32.96 16.30
N ALA A 840 -32.03 -33.49 15.21
CA ALA A 840 -31.32 -34.75 15.25
C ALA A 840 -29.99 -34.60 15.98
N VAL A 841 -29.70 -35.52 16.90
CA VAL A 841 -28.40 -35.65 17.55
C VAL A 841 -28.01 -37.11 17.53
N TYR A 842 -26.81 -37.42 17.08
CA TYR A 842 -26.26 -38.77 17.15
C TYR A 842 -24.80 -38.76 17.57
N GLN A 843 -24.35 -39.92 18.03
CA GLN A 843 -22.96 -40.20 18.39
C GLN A 843 -22.44 -41.37 17.57
N LEU A 844 -21.18 -41.30 17.17
CA LEU A 844 -20.47 -42.31 16.40
C LEU A 844 -19.21 -42.77 17.14
N ASP A 845 -18.89 -44.04 16.99
CA ASP A 845 -17.70 -44.66 17.55
C ASP A 845 -17.27 -45.85 16.67
N ASN A 846 -16.02 -46.33 16.81
CA ASN A 846 -15.46 -47.47 16.06
C ASN A 846 -15.69 -47.37 14.55
N ILE A 847 -15.42 -46.20 13.96
CA ILE A 847 -15.53 -46.01 12.50
C ILE A 847 -14.28 -46.64 11.88
N ILE A 848 -14.43 -47.80 11.26
CA ILE A 848 -13.31 -48.66 10.87
C ILE A 848 -13.54 -49.16 9.44
N VAL A 849 -12.47 -49.13 8.64
CA VAL A 849 -12.38 -49.93 7.41
C VAL A 849 -11.69 -51.24 7.78
N ASN A 850 -12.39 -52.37 7.72
CA ASN A 850 -11.82 -53.68 8.02
C ASN A 850 -11.35 -54.38 6.75
N ALA A 851 -10.18 -55.01 6.82
CA ALA A 851 -9.76 -56.01 5.84
C ALA A 851 -10.44 -57.36 6.17
N ASP A 852 -10.92 -58.07 5.14
CA ASP A 852 -11.62 -59.38 5.27
C ASP A 852 -10.70 -60.54 5.73
#